data_AF-A0A2G1DLT8-F1
#
_entry.id   AF-A0A2G1DLT8-F1
#
_cell.length_a   1.000
_cell.length_b   1.000
_cell.length_c   1.000
_cell.angle_alpha   90.00
_cell.angle_beta   90.00
_cell.angle_gamma   90.00
#
_symmetry.space_group_name_H-M   'P 1'
#
loop_
_entity.id
_entity.type
_entity.pdbx_description
1 polymer ?
#
loop_
_entity_poly.entity_id
_entity_poly.type
_entity_poly.pdbx_seq_one_letter_code
_entity_poly.pdbx_strand_id
1 'polypeptide(L)'
;MKSNKFLKIILSILVIYSILGFLVIPFFLKSKLVEIINDNITKQASLEKLRFNPFTFKITLKNFTLKDDKEVIISFDKLYIDFSLFKSIDKKHIRFSYIELENPVINIIENENSKINLNSIIKSNTSSKKEKNQTQTSNMINFLISKTELENATINYKKISKKEPFHIQFKNLNYIFYDLGSFKNMTASQNLHTLINNDTLLEMKGGFRIVPLEFYGNVSLKRLKPYEILPFKKSMLNFQINKNANINLDFGYQVSLDKQLNIKVNKLNLDVNNININQNKKSLVKLKNFNIKNLNILYPKQKVSINTINLDDFYADIIFDENNNLNLLTLINEQKRQETKINKNEDSKPWDINIKNININKTNISYNNKISKDNINVKDLSILSNNVALKNNDLFLDKLEINEPKIAYTNTKTSLNTKVTNLKISAKDISKEKKKLLIKQIHLNKELLAIIDEKKNHIQTKNLDITVSNLGFNNNKLSLERTVVKNPYVGITLAKIDQKKQLKKDEEKPKIKEDKKSSNSIIFDFGPMNISNANLYFEDKNLPIPFKTLISKLNGEFSELNSSNLKPATFRVEGKVDKYGYTKITGLVNEKNLKELTDINMIFKNLTIKNFSAYSGKFVGREIEKGKLNLDLKYNIKKSNLDAQNRIIISNIKLGKEVKSKDATSLPLELAIALLEDPNGIIDLDIPITGNVDDPKFAITPIVWQAFKNIIIKAVSSPFNLLASLLGIEAEKIKSIEFAFGNSKLLPSELETLDNIAKIMKKRPNIAIKINSTISAEDINKLKEFKTDELIKEKMKKINEKQNYLLAIEELYSSYKNNENIDKIKHRFTNDKNNLDKTKYLQYLKGIITTKQEVLPEQLQELKEQRNQNIINYIVTTKEISKNRVIIIDNKTIENSKTKYTNFKLEVGLPK
;
A
#
# COMPACT_ATOMS: atom_id res chain seq x y z
N MET A 1 -48.34 -91.27 64.36
CA MET A 1 -48.36 -90.98 62.91
C MET A 1 -49.71 -90.36 62.50
N LYS A 2 -49.89 -89.04 62.68
CA LYS A 2 -51.05 -88.26 62.18
C LYS A 2 -50.52 -86.96 61.57
N SER A 3 -50.02 -87.03 60.34
CA SER A 3 -49.71 -85.84 59.51
C SER A 3 -49.42 -86.31 58.09
N ASN A 4 -50.44 -86.39 57.23
CA ASN A 4 -50.21 -86.65 55.79
C ASN A 4 -51.39 -86.28 54.87
N LYS A 5 -52.62 -86.12 55.38
CA LYS A 5 -53.78 -85.73 54.55
C LYS A 5 -53.69 -84.28 54.06
N PHE A 6 -53.27 -83.36 54.94
CA PHE A 6 -53.04 -81.95 54.60
C PHE A 6 -51.88 -81.77 53.61
N LEU A 7 -50.77 -82.49 53.82
CA LEU A 7 -49.62 -82.48 52.90
C LEU A 7 -50.00 -83.01 51.51
N LYS A 8 -50.79 -84.10 51.42
CA LYS A 8 -51.31 -84.62 50.13
C LYS A 8 -52.26 -83.65 49.43
N ILE A 9 -53.08 -82.90 50.17
CA ILE A 9 -53.96 -81.86 49.60
C ILE A 9 -53.14 -80.70 49.05
N ILE A 10 -52.16 -80.18 49.81
CA ILE A 10 -51.25 -79.13 49.33
C ILE A 10 -50.46 -79.59 48.11
N LEU A 11 -49.94 -80.82 48.14
CA LEU A 11 -49.19 -81.38 47.02
C LEU A 11 -50.08 -81.55 45.78
N SER A 12 -51.33 -82.01 45.95
CA SER A 12 -52.30 -82.13 44.85
C SER A 12 -52.67 -80.76 44.27
N ILE A 13 -52.93 -79.76 45.12
CA ILE A 13 -53.18 -78.37 44.68
C ILE A 13 -51.95 -77.81 43.96
N LEU A 14 -50.74 -78.07 44.45
CA LEU A 14 -49.51 -77.60 43.82
C LEU A 14 -49.23 -78.30 42.48
N VAL A 15 -49.53 -79.59 42.35
CA VAL A 15 -49.46 -80.33 41.08
C VAL A 15 -50.51 -79.81 40.08
N ILE A 16 -51.76 -79.63 40.51
CA ILE A 16 -52.83 -79.05 39.68
C ILE A 16 -52.44 -77.62 39.25
N TYR A 17 -51.98 -76.79 40.18
CA TYR A 17 -51.49 -75.44 39.90
C TYR A 17 -50.31 -75.44 38.91
N SER A 18 -49.39 -76.39 39.04
CA SER A 18 -48.26 -76.56 38.11
C SER A 18 -48.72 -76.98 36.72
N ILE A 19 -49.62 -77.96 36.60
CA ILE A 19 -50.17 -78.42 35.31
C ILE A 19 -50.96 -77.29 34.64
N LEU A 20 -51.86 -76.64 35.37
CA LEU A 20 -52.62 -75.49 34.89
C LEU A 20 -51.67 -74.37 34.44
N GLY A 21 -50.67 -74.04 35.26
CA GLY A 21 -49.77 -72.93 35.01
C GLY A 21 -48.74 -73.16 33.91
N PHE A 22 -48.21 -74.37 33.74
CA PHE A 22 -47.18 -74.68 32.72
C PHE A 22 -47.74 -75.20 31.39
N LEU A 23 -48.96 -75.76 31.36
CA LEU A 23 -49.56 -76.31 30.13
C LEU A 23 -50.79 -75.52 29.68
N VAL A 24 -51.78 -75.33 30.55
CA VAL A 24 -53.07 -74.71 30.18
C VAL A 24 -52.92 -73.21 29.94
N ILE A 25 -52.30 -72.49 30.88
CA ILE A 25 -52.10 -71.04 30.79
C ILE A 25 -51.31 -70.66 29.52
N PRO A 26 -50.15 -71.27 29.18
CA PRO A 26 -49.42 -70.89 27.97
C PRO A 26 -50.18 -71.15 26.68
N PHE A 27 -50.92 -72.25 26.60
CA PHE A 27 -51.75 -72.60 25.44
C PHE A 27 -52.85 -71.54 25.23
N PHE A 28 -53.59 -71.22 26.29
CA PHE A 28 -54.66 -70.24 26.24
C PHE A 28 -54.13 -68.80 26.00
N LEU A 29 -53.09 -68.39 26.73
CA LEU A 29 -52.45 -67.08 26.55
C LEU A 29 -51.91 -66.88 25.14
N LYS A 30 -51.29 -67.91 24.53
CA LYS A 30 -50.78 -67.81 23.16
C LYS A 30 -51.91 -67.51 22.19
N SER A 31 -52.97 -68.32 22.21
CA SER A 31 -54.12 -68.15 21.32
C SER A 31 -54.79 -66.81 21.54
N LYS A 32 -55.06 -66.45 22.80
CA LYS A 32 -55.77 -65.22 23.14
C LYS A 32 -54.95 -63.97 22.87
N LEU A 33 -53.63 -64.00 23.07
CA LEU A 33 -52.74 -62.89 22.74
C LEU A 33 -52.73 -62.62 21.24
N VAL A 34 -52.63 -63.66 20.40
CA VAL A 34 -52.68 -63.51 18.93
C VAL A 34 -54.06 -63.00 18.48
N GLU A 35 -55.14 -63.53 19.06
CA GLU A 35 -56.51 -63.05 18.81
C GLU A 35 -56.66 -61.56 19.17
N ILE A 36 -56.28 -61.16 20.39
CA ILE A 36 -56.33 -59.76 20.84
C ILE A 36 -55.51 -58.85 19.93
N ILE A 37 -54.31 -59.27 19.53
CA ILE A 37 -53.46 -58.48 18.63
C ILE A 37 -54.20 -58.30 17.29
N ASN A 38 -54.63 -59.39 16.63
CA ASN A 38 -55.32 -59.37 15.34
C ASN A 38 -56.70 -58.66 15.37
N ASP A 39 -57.39 -58.67 16.51
CA ASP A 39 -58.64 -57.95 16.70
C ASP A 39 -58.44 -56.43 16.71
N ASN A 40 -57.29 -55.96 17.21
CA ASN A 40 -56.98 -54.54 17.31
C ASN A 40 -56.13 -54.00 16.15
N ILE A 41 -55.52 -54.87 15.34
CA ILE A 41 -54.69 -54.47 14.20
C ILE A 41 -55.26 -54.93 12.86
N THR A 42 -54.93 -54.22 11.78
CA THR A 42 -55.38 -54.55 10.41
C THR A 42 -54.52 -55.64 9.73
N LYS A 43 -53.45 -56.10 10.40
CA LYS A 43 -52.39 -56.96 9.88
C LYS A 43 -52.37 -58.31 10.59
N GLN A 44 -51.63 -59.29 10.05
CA GLN A 44 -51.59 -60.65 10.62
C GLN A 44 -50.38 -60.83 11.53
N ALA A 45 -50.64 -61.03 12.82
CA ALA A 45 -49.64 -61.44 13.80
C ALA A 45 -49.61 -62.96 13.96
N SER A 46 -48.41 -63.48 14.17
CA SER A 46 -48.13 -64.89 14.46
C SER A 46 -47.11 -65.00 15.58
N LEU A 47 -47.20 -66.07 16.36
CA LEU A 47 -46.33 -66.36 17.49
C LEU A 47 -46.08 -67.87 17.52
N GLU A 48 -44.83 -68.31 17.54
CA GLU A 48 -44.52 -69.75 17.53
C GLU A 48 -44.74 -70.37 18.91
N LYS A 49 -44.18 -69.78 19.96
CA LYS A 49 -44.19 -70.37 21.30
C LYS A 49 -44.35 -69.32 22.39
N LEU A 50 -45.18 -69.63 23.39
CA LEU A 50 -45.31 -68.88 24.63
C LEU A 50 -44.97 -69.81 25.79
N ARG A 51 -44.11 -69.38 26.71
CA ARG A 51 -43.82 -70.06 27.97
C ARG A 51 -44.21 -69.13 29.11
N PHE A 52 -44.85 -69.67 30.13
CA PHE A 52 -45.16 -68.96 31.37
C PHE A 52 -44.72 -69.84 32.55
N ASN A 53 -44.02 -69.23 33.51
CA ASN A 53 -43.73 -69.87 34.79
C ASN A 53 -44.69 -69.29 35.85
N PRO A 54 -45.63 -70.09 36.38
CA PRO A 54 -46.64 -69.59 37.32
C PRO A 54 -46.06 -69.24 38.69
N PHE A 55 -44.93 -69.82 39.10
CA PHE A 55 -44.30 -69.55 40.40
C PHE A 55 -43.47 -68.27 40.39
N THR A 56 -42.85 -67.94 39.26
CA THR A 56 -41.98 -66.77 39.12
C THR A 56 -42.61 -65.65 38.29
N PHE A 57 -43.78 -65.88 37.68
CA PHE A 57 -44.47 -64.95 36.77
C PHE A 57 -43.61 -64.49 35.58
N LYS A 58 -42.72 -65.37 35.11
CA LYS A 58 -41.85 -65.10 33.95
C LYS A 58 -42.56 -65.51 32.67
N ILE A 59 -42.60 -64.62 31.69
CA ILE A 59 -43.20 -64.86 30.37
C ILE A 59 -42.07 -64.84 29.33
N THR A 60 -42.11 -65.80 28.40
CA THR A 60 -41.21 -65.81 27.23
C THR A 60 -42.02 -66.08 25.97
N LEU A 61 -41.96 -65.15 25.03
CA LEU A 61 -42.53 -65.25 23.70
C LEU A 61 -41.37 -65.54 22.73
N LYS A 62 -41.51 -66.55 21.86
CA LYS A 62 -40.50 -66.87 20.83
C LYS A 62 -41.06 -66.78 19.42
N ASN A 63 -40.24 -66.25 18.52
CA ASN A 63 -40.48 -66.13 17.08
C ASN A 63 -41.84 -65.46 16.80
N PHE A 64 -41.95 -64.20 17.18
CA PHE A 64 -43.10 -63.37 16.83
C PHE A 64 -42.88 -62.74 15.47
N THR A 65 -43.93 -62.66 14.66
CA THR A 65 -43.89 -61.97 13.37
C THR A 65 -45.23 -61.30 13.09
N LEU A 66 -45.18 -60.03 12.72
CA LEU A 66 -46.27 -59.24 12.20
C LEU A 66 -46.02 -58.99 10.71
N LYS A 67 -46.92 -59.46 9.84
CA LYS A 67 -46.79 -59.35 8.39
C LYS A 67 -47.87 -58.48 7.77
N ASP A 68 -47.50 -57.80 6.69
CA ASP A 68 -48.40 -57.23 5.70
C ASP A 68 -48.28 -58.06 4.42
N ASP A 69 -49.30 -58.86 4.12
CA ASP A 69 -49.26 -59.90 3.09
C ASP A 69 -48.02 -60.82 3.21
N LYS A 70 -47.00 -60.59 2.36
CA LYS A 70 -45.75 -61.35 2.33
C LYS A 70 -44.57 -60.64 3.03
N GLU A 71 -44.69 -59.35 3.35
CA GLU A 71 -43.62 -58.56 3.94
C GLU A 71 -43.70 -58.56 5.47
N VAL A 72 -42.57 -58.73 6.15
CA VAL A 72 -42.48 -58.62 7.62
C VAL A 72 -42.41 -57.15 8.00
N ILE A 73 -43.32 -56.66 8.84
CA ILE A 73 -43.29 -55.30 9.38
C ILE A 73 -42.50 -55.26 10.69
N ILE A 74 -42.84 -56.16 11.62
CA ILE A 74 -42.20 -56.29 12.93
C ILE A 74 -41.95 -57.77 13.19
N SER A 75 -40.77 -58.13 13.64
CA SER A 75 -40.48 -59.49 14.12
C SER A 75 -39.48 -59.46 15.26
N PHE A 76 -39.42 -60.53 16.05
CA PHE A 76 -38.38 -60.74 17.07
C PHE A 76 -38.24 -62.22 17.41
N ASP A 77 -37.05 -62.63 17.81
CA ASP A 77 -36.75 -64.03 18.15
C ASP A 77 -37.22 -64.38 19.55
N LYS A 78 -37.03 -63.45 20.51
CA LYS A 78 -37.42 -63.64 21.90
C LYS A 78 -37.85 -62.32 22.55
N LEU A 79 -38.99 -62.34 23.24
CA LEU A 79 -39.37 -61.33 24.22
C LEU A 79 -39.52 -62.02 25.58
N TYR A 80 -38.65 -61.66 26.52
CA TYR A 80 -38.66 -62.17 27.90
C TYR A 80 -39.09 -61.06 28.86
N ILE A 81 -40.03 -61.38 29.75
CA ILE A 81 -40.61 -60.45 30.72
C ILE A 81 -40.58 -61.12 32.10
N ASP A 82 -39.85 -60.50 33.04
CA ASP A 82 -39.82 -60.87 34.45
C ASP A 82 -40.71 -59.91 35.27
N PHE A 83 -41.99 -60.25 35.36
CA PHE A 83 -42.96 -59.47 36.10
C PHE A 83 -42.93 -59.83 37.59
N SER A 84 -42.58 -58.86 38.43
CA SER A 84 -42.43 -59.08 39.86
C SER A 84 -43.76 -58.84 40.59
N LEU A 85 -44.74 -59.74 40.40
CA LEU A 85 -46.10 -59.60 40.91
C LEU A 85 -46.15 -59.33 42.43
N PHE A 86 -45.51 -60.17 43.25
CA PHE A 86 -45.54 -60.02 44.71
C PHE A 86 -44.92 -58.70 45.19
N LYS A 87 -43.81 -58.28 44.57
CA LYS A 87 -43.20 -56.96 44.86
C LYS A 87 -44.08 -55.81 44.40
N SER A 88 -44.82 -55.99 43.29
CA SER A 88 -45.74 -54.97 42.80
C SER A 88 -46.91 -54.73 43.74
N ILE A 89 -47.44 -55.80 44.34
CA ILE A 89 -48.49 -55.74 45.37
C ILE A 89 -47.94 -55.11 46.66
N ASP A 90 -46.82 -55.62 47.19
CA ASP A 90 -46.18 -55.10 48.42
C ASP A 90 -45.85 -53.61 48.31
N LYS A 91 -45.29 -53.19 47.18
CA LYS A 91 -44.85 -51.80 46.96
C LYS A 91 -45.89 -50.89 46.31
N LYS A 92 -47.10 -51.39 46.03
CA LYS A 92 -48.22 -50.65 45.42
C LYS A 92 -47.86 -49.91 44.12
N HIS A 93 -47.01 -50.52 43.28
CA HIS A 93 -46.64 -49.99 41.96
C HIS A 93 -46.28 -51.14 41.01
N ILE A 94 -46.41 -50.93 39.71
CA ILE A 94 -46.10 -51.97 38.72
C ILE A 94 -44.58 -52.17 38.65
N ARG A 95 -44.09 -53.38 38.89
CA ARG A 95 -42.64 -53.68 38.88
C ARG A 95 -42.26 -54.81 37.93
N PHE A 96 -41.27 -54.53 37.09
CA PHE A 96 -40.57 -55.52 36.26
C PHE A 96 -39.10 -55.59 36.69
N SER A 97 -38.57 -56.80 36.89
CA SER A 97 -37.15 -56.97 37.22
C SER A 97 -36.28 -56.91 35.95
N TYR A 98 -36.75 -57.51 34.86
CA TYR A 98 -36.02 -57.58 33.60
C TYR A 98 -36.98 -57.70 32.41
N ILE A 99 -36.76 -56.91 31.37
CA ILE A 99 -37.42 -57.01 30.07
C ILE A 99 -36.33 -57.11 29.01
N GLU A 100 -36.43 -58.10 28.14
CA GLU A 100 -35.42 -58.39 27.13
C GLU A 100 -36.08 -58.65 25.79
N LEU A 101 -35.58 -58.02 24.73
CA LEU A 101 -36.04 -58.21 23.36
C LEU A 101 -34.85 -58.51 22.44
N GLU A 102 -34.77 -59.75 21.95
CA GLU A 102 -33.67 -60.25 21.12
C GLU A 102 -34.01 -60.20 19.63
N ASN A 103 -33.05 -59.73 18.83
CA ASN A 103 -33.08 -59.65 17.37
C ASN A 103 -34.36 -59.02 16.77
N PRO A 104 -34.93 -57.93 17.33
CA PRO A 104 -36.13 -57.38 16.73
C PRO A 104 -35.82 -56.66 15.42
N VAL A 105 -36.65 -56.91 14.41
CA VAL A 105 -36.59 -56.25 13.11
C VAL A 105 -37.83 -55.39 12.92
N ILE A 106 -37.64 -54.11 12.58
CA ILE A 106 -38.71 -53.17 12.28
C ILE A 106 -38.48 -52.60 10.87
N ASN A 107 -39.45 -52.80 9.98
CA ASN A 107 -39.44 -52.28 8.62
C ASN A 107 -40.45 -51.13 8.47
N ILE A 108 -39.94 -49.92 8.33
CA ILE A 108 -40.72 -48.68 8.15
C ILE A 108 -40.64 -48.30 6.67
N ILE A 109 -41.79 -48.29 6.01
CA ILE A 109 -41.90 -47.96 4.58
C ILE A 109 -42.78 -46.73 4.44
N GLU A 110 -42.21 -45.65 3.91
CA GLU A 110 -42.92 -44.43 3.53
C GLU A 110 -43.23 -44.45 2.04
N ASN A 111 -44.51 -44.33 1.68
CA ASN A 111 -44.96 -44.27 0.29
C ASN A 111 -44.92 -42.83 -0.27
N GLU A 112 -45.24 -42.67 -1.56
CA GLU A 112 -45.16 -41.36 -2.25
C GLU A 112 -46.05 -40.27 -1.61
N ASN A 113 -47.13 -40.66 -0.91
CA ASN A 113 -48.03 -39.75 -0.20
C ASN A 113 -47.56 -39.40 1.22
N SER A 114 -46.31 -39.71 1.57
CA SER A 114 -45.74 -39.55 2.92
C SER A 114 -46.52 -40.32 4.00
N LYS A 115 -47.29 -41.35 3.63
CA LYS A 115 -47.92 -42.26 4.58
C LYS A 115 -46.95 -43.40 4.86
N ILE A 116 -46.73 -43.66 6.15
CA ILE A 116 -45.93 -44.80 6.58
C ILE A 116 -46.82 -46.04 6.76
N ASN A 117 -46.27 -47.22 6.47
CA ASN A 117 -46.94 -48.51 6.67
C ASN A 117 -47.40 -48.74 8.13
N LEU A 118 -46.77 -48.08 9.12
CA LEU A 118 -47.16 -48.19 10.53
C LEU A 118 -48.48 -47.49 10.87
N ASN A 119 -48.90 -46.47 10.11
CA ASN A 119 -50.10 -45.68 10.43
C ASN A 119 -51.41 -46.46 10.28
N SER A 120 -51.41 -47.51 9.45
CA SER A 120 -52.57 -48.35 9.20
C SER A 120 -52.62 -49.59 10.10
N ILE A 121 -51.65 -49.80 11.00
CA ILE A 121 -51.58 -51.01 11.83
C ILE A 121 -52.76 -51.07 12.81
N ILE A 122 -53.05 -49.99 13.53
CA ILE A 122 -54.10 -49.99 14.57
C ILE A 122 -55.47 -49.70 13.92
N LYS A 123 -56.49 -50.52 14.20
CA LYS A 123 -57.87 -50.25 13.76
C LYS A 123 -58.38 -48.98 14.45
N SER A 124 -58.86 -48.01 13.70
CA SER A 124 -59.48 -46.82 14.28
C SER A 124 -60.83 -47.20 14.89
N ASN A 125 -60.93 -47.25 16.21
CA ASN A 125 -62.22 -47.29 16.89
C ASN A 125 -62.86 -45.89 16.81
N THR A 126 -63.60 -45.63 15.74
CA THR A 126 -64.59 -44.54 15.70
C THR A 126 -65.74 -44.90 16.63
N SER A 127 -65.52 -44.68 17.92
CA SER A 127 -66.56 -44.60 18.94
C SER A 127 -66.18 -43.47 19.87
N SER A 128 -66.43 -42.25 19.40
CA SER A 128 -66.39 -41.04 20.19
C SER A 128 -67.41 -41.13 21.33
N LYS A 129 -66.96 -41.56 22.51
CA LYS A 129 -67.58 -41.13 23.76
C LYS A 129 -66.99 -39.76 24.10
N LYS A 130 -67.85 -38.74 24.05
CA LYS A 130 -67.59 -37.43 24.65
C LYS A 130 -67.24 -37.63 26.12
N GLU A 131 -65.98 -37.45 26.50
CA GLU A 131 -65.63 -37.25 27.90
C GLU A 131 -65.83 -35.78 28.27
N LYS A 132 -66.70 -35.59 29.25
CA LYS A 132 -66.91 -34.32 29.95
C LYS A 132 -65.65 -33.99 30.74
N ASN A 133 -65.30 -32.70 30.73
CA ASN A 133 -64.35 -32.11 31.67
C ASN A 133 -64.74 -32.44 33.12
N GLN A 134 -63.97 -33.33 33.75
CA GLN A 134 -63.76 -33.33 35.19
C GLN A 134 -62.25 -33.36 35.42
N THR A 135 -61.74 -32.29 36.01
CA THR A 135 -60.42 -32.22 36.65
C THR A 135 -60.42 -33.13 37.88
N GLN A 136 -60.36 -34.43 37.66
CA GLN A 136 -59.80 -35.36 38.64
C GLN A 136 -58.32 -35.50 38.32
N THR A 137 -57.47 -35.24 39.31
CA THR A 137 -56.07 -35.66 39.30
C THR A 137 -56.05 -37.17 39.10
N SER A 138 -55.88 -37.61 37.85
CA SER A 138 -55.53 -38.98 37.52
C SER A 138 -54.24 -39.29 38.27
N ASN A 139 -54.34 -40.03 39.37
CA ASN A 139 -53.20 -40.64 40.02
C ASN A 139 -52.60 -41.64 39.03
N MET A 140 -51.63 -41.19 38.25
CA MET A 140 -50.89 -42.04 37.32
C MET A 140 -50.27 -43.19 38.12
N ILE A 141 -50.61 -44.43 37.75
CA ILE A 141 -50.07 -45.61 38.43
C ILE A 141 -48.55 -45.60 38.27
N ASN A 142 -47.84 -45.62 39.40
CA ASN A 142 -46.38 -45.66 39.35
C ASN A 142 -45.87 -46.99 38.81
N PHE A 143 -44.75 -46.95 38.09
CA PHE A 143 -44.08 -48.14 37.61
C PHE A 143 -42.55 -48.06 37.75
N LEU A 144 -41.90 -49.22 37.78
CA LEU A 144 -40.45 -49.40 37.77
C LEU A 144 -40.05 -50.64 36.96
N ILE A 145 -39.10 -50.47 36.05
CA ILE A 145 -38.44 -51.53 35.31
C ILE A 145 -36.95 -51.47 35.67
N SER A 146 -36.45 -52.49 36.38
CA SER A 146 -35.06 -52.48 36.88
C SER A 146 -34.02 -52.62 35.76
N LYS A 147 -34.27 -53.45 34.74
CA LYS A 147 -33.44 -53.55 33.53
C LYS A 147 -34.31 -53.77 32.30
N THR A 148 -34.07 -53.01 31.23
CA THR A 148 -34.61 -53.27 29.89
C THR A 148 -33.45 -53.41 28.92
N GLU A 149 -33.45 -54.46 28.11
CA GLU A 149 -32.38 -54.75 27.16
C GLU A 149 -32.96 -55.07 25.79
N LEU A 150 -32.51 -54.31 24.80
CA LEU A 150 -32.79 -54.50 23.39
C LEU A 150 -31.50 -55.01 22.75
N GLU A 151 -31.48 -56.28 22.34
CA GLU A 151 -30.28 -56.91 21.80
C GLU A 151 -30.35 -57.06 20.28
N ASN A 152 -29.30 -56.62 19.60
CA ASN A 152 -29.07 -56.82 18.18
C ASN A 152 -30.27 -56.43 17.29
N ALA A 153 -30.94 -55.32 17.62
CA ALA A 153 -32.09 -54.84 16.87
C ALA A 153 -31.69 -54.30 15.49
N THR A 154 -32.58 -54.47 14.52
CA THR A 154 -32.46 -53.91 13.17
C THR A 154 -33.67 -53.04 12.84
N ILE A 155 -33.44 -51.76 12.53
CA ILE A 155 -34.51 -50.84 12.09
C ILE A 155 -34.20 -50.41 10.66
N ASN A 156 -35.06 -50.78 9.71
CA ASN A 156 -34.97 -50.38 8.32
C ASN A 156 -36.01 -49.29 8.05
N TYR A 157 -35.56 -48.14 7.55
CA TYR A 157 -36.46 -47.13 7.00
C TYR A 157 -36.21 -46.99 5.49
N LYS A 158 -37.28 -47.08 4.71
CA LYS A 158 -37.25 -46.97 3.25
C LYS A 158 -38.33 -45.99 2.79
N LYS A 159 -37.93 -44.94 2.09
CA LYS A 159 -38.83 -44.04 1.38
C LYS A 159 -38.91 -44.43 -0.08
N ILE A 160 -40.08 -44.85 -0.52
CA ILE A 160 -40.35 -45.19 -1.91
C ILE A 160 -40.75 -43.90 -2.64
N SER A 161 -39.92 -43.50 -3.60
CA SER A 161 -40.18 -42.36 -4.48
C SER A 161 -39.57 -42.64 -5.85
N LYS A 162 -40.32 -42.39 -6.92
CA LYS A 162 -39.80 -42.48 -8.30
C LYS A 162 -38.62 -41.54 -8.58
N LYS A 163 -38.55 -40.39 -7.90
CA LYS A 163 -37.52 -39.36 -8.14
C LYS A 163 -36.36 -39.42 -7.14
N GLU A 164 -36.65 -39.76 -5.87
CA GLU A 164 -35.70 -39.62 -4.76
C GLU A 164 -35.84 -40.77 -3.76
N PRO A 165 -35.44 -42.01 -4.11
CA PRO A 165 -35.45 -43.11 -3.16
C PRO A 165 -34.44 -42.85 -2.04
N PHE A 166 -34.82 -43.18 -0.81
CA PHE A 166 -33.95 -43.04 0.36
C PHE A 166 -34.09 -44.27 1.24
N HIS A 167 -32.96 -44.74 1.77
CA HIS A 167 -32.91 -45.86 2.69
C HIS A 167 -31.87 -45.58 3.77
N ILE A 168 -32.24 -45.85 5.01
CA ILE A 168 -31.35 -45.82 6.16
C ILE A 168 -31.64 -47.04 7.03
N GLN A 169 -30.59 -47.67 7.52
CA GLN A 169 -30.67 -48.88 8.32
C GLN A 169 -29.89 -48.70 9.62
N PHE A 170 -30.48 -49.05 10.75
CA PHE A 170 -29.79 -49.18 12.03
C PHE A 170 -29.55 -50.67 12.26
N LYS A 171 -28.28 -51.09 12.33
CA LYS A 171 -27.85 -52.47 12.55
C LYS A 171 -27.25 -52.62 13.95
N ASN A 172 -27.28 -53.84 14.45
CA ASN A 172 -26.67 -54.24 15.72
C ASN A 172 -27.02 -53.24 16.83
N LEU A 173 -28.28 -52.78 16.85
CA LEU A 173 -28.75 -51.78 17.79
C LEU A 173 -28.93 -52.47 19.14
N ASN A 174 -28.00 -52.18 20.03
CA ASN A 174 -28.02 -52.61 21.42
C ASN A 174 -28.43 -51.42 22.28
N TYR A 175 -29.51 -51.55 23.05
CA TYR A 175 -29.98 -50.50 23.94
C TYR A 175 -30.36 -51.04 25.31
N ILE A 176 -29.67 -50.57 26.35
CA ILE A 176 -29.91 -50.97 27.73
C ILE A 176 -30.39 -49.78 28.54
N PHE A 177 -31.47 -49.99 29.31
CA PHE A 177 -31.94 -49.08 30.35
C PHE A 177 -31.85 -49.75 31.72
N TYR A 178 -31.47 -49.02 32.75
CA TYR A 178 -31.62 -49.44 34.15
C TYR A 178 -32.52 -48.47 34.90
N ASP A 179 -33.33 -49.02 35.82
CA ASP A 179 -34.19 -48.28 36.75
C ASP A 179 -35.13 -47.26 36.06
N LEU A 180 -35.77 -47.69 34.97
CA LEU A 180 -36.77 -46.89 34.27
C LEU A 180 -38.07 -46.84 35.06
N GLY A 181 -38.55 -45.65 35.42
CA GLY A 181 -39.88 -45.52 36.00
C GLY A 181 -40.34 -44.11 36.29
N SER A 182 -41.54 -44.00 36.83
CA SER A 182 -42.31 -42.75 36.93
C SER A 182 -42.13 -41.98 38.24
N PHE A 183 -41.30 -42.49 39.16
CA PHE A 183 -41.09 -41.87 40.47
C PHE A 183 -40.37 -40.51 40.36
N LYS A 184 -40.81 -39.56 41.18
CA LYS A 184 -40.14 -38.25 41.31
C LYS A 184 -38.68 -38.45 41.69
N ASN A 185 -37.79 -37.70 41.05
CA ASN A 185 -36.35 -37.74 41.28
C ASN A 185 -35.64 -39.06 40.93
N MET A 186 -36.33 -40.02 40.32
CA MET A 186 -35.70 -41.26 39.88
C MET A 186 -35.01 -41.08 38.53
N THR A 187 -33.77 -41.53 38.42
CA THR A 187 -32.97 -41.42 37.21
C THR A 187 -32.74 -42.79 36.61
N ALA A 188 -33.22 -42.97 35.38
CA ALA A 188 -32.89 -44.13 34.56
C ALA A 188 -31.51 -43.91 33.93
N SER A 189 -30.64 -44.92 33.94
CA SER A 189 -29.43 -44.89 33.12
C SER A 189 -29.67 -45.58 31.78
N GLN A 190 -28.96 -45.15 30.74
CA GLN A 190 -29.16 -45.60 29.38
C GLN A 190 -27.82 -45.76 28.64
N ASN A 191 -27.70 -46.81 27.82
CA ASN A 191 -26.56 -47.06 26.95
C ASN A 191 -27.01 -47.62 25.60
N LEU A 192 -26.83 -46.83 24.54
CA LEU A 192 -27.15 -47.15 23.15
C LEU A 192 -25.87 -47.31 22.35
N HIS A 193 -25.81 -48.37 21.55
CA HIS A 193 -24.78 -48.59 20.53
C HIS A 193 -25.43 -49.11 19.26
N THR A 194 -25.19 -48.47 18.11
CA THR A 194 -25.72 -48.92 16.81
C THR A 194 -24.84 -48.50 15.65
N LEU A 195 -24.84 -49.31 14.59
CA LEU A 195 -24.21 -49.00 13.31
C LEU A 195 -25.29 -48.52 12.33
N ILE A 196 -25.19 -47.27 11.89
CA ILE A 196 -26.05 -46.72 10.84
C ILE A 196 -25.45 -47.05 9.47
N ASN A 197 -26.24 -47.72 8.64
CA ASN A 197 -25.88 -48.35 7.38
C ASN A 197 -24.70 -49.32 7.55
N ASN A 198 -23.51 -48.95 7.07
CA ASN A 198 -22.31 -49.79 7.14
C ASN A 198 -21.13 -49.12 7.87
N ASP A 199 -21.05 -47.80 7.89
CA ASP A 199 -19.81 -47.09 8.30
C ASP A 199 -19.96 -46.22 9.55
N THR A 200 -21.19 -45.76 9.83
CA THR A 200 -21.48 -44.70 10.82
C THR A 200 -21.79 -45.31 12.18
N LEU A 201 -20.91 -45.12 13.16
CA LEU A 201 -21.12 -45.60 14.53
C LEU A 201 -21.78 -44.52 15.37
N LEU A 202 -22.90 -44.85 16.04
CA LEU A 202 -23.58 -44.00 17.02
C LEU A 202 -23.53 -44.67 18.40
N GLU A 203 -22.98 -43.97 19.37
CA GLU A 203 -22.96 -44.35 20.78
C GLU A 203 -23.58 -43.24 21.63
N MET A 204 -24.47 -43.61 22.56
CA MET A 204 -25.04 -42.68 23.54
C MET A 204 -25.02 -43.31 24.92
N LYS A 205 -24.41 -42.62 25.90
CA LYS A 205 -24.35 -43.07 27.30
C LYS A 205 -24.81 -41.96 28.21
N GLY A 206 -25.72 -42.23 29.12
CA GLY A 206 -26.23 -41.18 30.00
C GLY A 206 -27.36 -41.64 30.90
N GLY A 207 -28.19 -40.70 31.30
CA GLY A 207 -29.40 -40.97 32.03
C GLY A 207 -30.47 -39.92 31.79
N PHE A 208 -31.69 -40.28 32.17
CA PHE A 208 -32.80 -39.35 32.13
C PHE A 208 -33.73 -39.56 33.31
N ARG A 209 -34.49 -38.53 33.63
CA ARG A 209 -35.53 -38.52 34.63
C ARG A 209 -36.78 -37.96 33.99
N ILE A 210 -37.93 -38.57 34.29
CA ILE A 210 -39.22 -38.14 33.73
C ILE A 210 -39.79 -36.97 34.56
N VAL A 211 -39.63 -37.00 35.89
CA VAL A 211 -40.24 -36.02 36.82
C VAL A 211 -39.22 -35.45 37.82
N PRO A 212 -38.78 -34.17 37.67
CA PRO A 212 -38.93 -33.31 36.48
C PRO A 212 -38.10 -33.81 35.30
N LEU A 213 -38.49 -33.40 34.10
CA LEU A 213 -37.87 -33.88 32.86
C LEU A 213 -36.41 -33.42 32.78
N GLU A 214 -35.48 -34.37 32.80
CA GLU A 214 -34.05 -34.10 32.67
C GLU A 214 -33.38 -35.21 31.85
N PHE A 215 -32.46 -34.84 30.97
CA PHE A 215 -31.64 -35.75 30.19
C PHE A 215 -30.19 -35.30 30.30
N TYR A 216 -29.27 -36.23 30.51
CA TYR A 216 -27.84 -35.94 30.45
C TYR A 216 -27.09 -37.12 29.89
N GLY A 217 -25.92 -36.88 29.31
CA GLY A 217 -25.11 -37.95 28.77
C GLY A 217 -24.05 -37.45 27.81
N ASN A 218 -23.40 -38.41 27.15
CA ASN A 218 -22.44 -38.18 26.09
C ASN A 218 -22.95 -38.88 24.83
N VAL A 219 -22.78 -38.21 23.70
CA VAL A 219 -23.07 -38.72 22.36
C VAL A 219 -21.78 -38.74 21.57
N SER A 220 -21.50 -39.87 20.93
CA SER A 220 -20.40 -40.03 19.97
C SER A 220 -20.96 -40.53 18.65
N LEU A 221 -20.68 -39.81 17.58
CA LEU A 221 -21.04 -40.15 16.22
C LEU A 221 -19.76 -40.16 15.39
N LYS A 222 -19.36 -41.34 14.90
CA LYS A 222 -18.11 -41.52 14.15
C LYS A 222 -18.40 -41.88 12.70
N ARG A 223 -17.69 -41.23 11.78
CA ARG A 223 -17.71 -41.45 10.34
C ARG A 223 -19.09 -41.30 9.69
N LEU A 224 -19.90 -40.35 10.17
CA LEU A 224 -21.17 -40.03 9.52
C LEU A 224 -20.93 -39.67 8.06
N LYS A 225 -21.63 -40.32 7.13
CA LYS A 225 -21.54 -40.09 5.69
C LYS A 225 -22.69 -39.18 5.22
N PRO A 226 -22.46 -37.87 4.97
CA PRO A 226 -23.56 -36.97 4.64
C PRO A 226 -24.32 -37.39 3.36
N TYR A 227 -23.61 -37.96 2.37
CA TYR A 227 -24.22 -38.43 1.13
C TYR A 227 -25.33 -39.48 1.34
N GLU A 228 -25.30 -40.23 2.45
CA GLU A 228 -26.31 -41.23 2.79
C GLU A 228 -27.58 -40.60 3.37
N ILE A 229 -27.47 -39.45 4.04
CA ILE A 229 -28.59 -38.78 4.73
C ILE A 229 -29.25 -37.72 3.85
N LEU A 230 -28.47 -36.97 3.06
CA LEU A 230 -28.98 -35.86 2.24
C LEU A 230 -30.17 -36.23 1.32
N PRO A 231 -30.27 -37.45 0.74
CA PRO A 231 -31.42 -37.81 -0.09
C PRO A 231 -32.77 -37.72 0.62
N PHE A 232 -32.81 -37.80 1.95
CA PHE A 232 -34.04 -37.69 2.75
C PHE A 232 -34.80 -36.36 2.53
N LYS A 233 -34.07 -35.27 2.24
CA LYS A 233 -34.63 -33.94 1.96
C LYS A 233 -34.07 -33.35 0.67
N LYS A 234 -33.82 -34.19 -0.34
CA LYS A 234 -33.25 -33.74 -1.62
C LYS A 234 -34.15 -32.71 -2.33
N SER A 235 -35.46 -32.77 -2.19
CA SER A 235 -36.36 -31.70 -2.67
C SER A 235 -36.06 -30.29 -2.12
N MET A 236 -35.42 -30.17 -0.95
CA MET A 236 -35.00 -28.88 -0.36
C MET A 236 -33.57 -28.48 -0.77
N LEU A 237 -32.79 -29.39 -1.36
CA LEU A 237 -31.36 -29.23 -1.60
C LEU A 237 -31.04 -29.45 -3.07
N ASN A 238 -30.41 -28.47 -3.71
CA ASN A 238 -30.08 -28.50 -5.12
C ASN A 238 -28.57 -28.67 -5.34
N PHE A 239 -27.97 -29.64 -4.65
CA PHE A 239 -26.56 -29.98 -4.78
C PHE A 239 -26.28 -31.45 -4.51
N GLN A 240 -25.08 -31.88 -4.88
CA GLN A 240 -24.53 -33.19 -4.57
C GLN A 240 -23.29 -33.03 -3.68
N ILE A 241 -23.06 -34.02 -2.82
CA ILE A 241 -21.86 -34.14 -2.01
C ILE A 241 -21.11 -35.43 -2.37
N ASN A 242 -19.79 -35.40 -2.27
CA ASN A 242 -18.93 -36.54 -2.52
C ASN A 242 -19.06 -37.66 -1.46
N LYS A 243 -18.80 -38.91 -1.85
CA LYS A 243 -18.98 -40.09 -0.99
C LYS A 243 -17.96 -40.22 0.15
N ASN A 244 -16.74 -39.72 -0.04
CA ASN A 244 -15.68 -39.76 0.97
C ASN A 244 -15.78 -38.65 2.03
N ALA A 245 -16.76 -37.75 1.92
CA ALA A 245 -17.12 -36.82 2.97
C ALA A 245 -17.48 -37.58 4.26
N ASN A 246 -16.96 -37.12 5.40
CA ASN A 246 -17.32 -37.68 6.70
C ASN A 246 -17.38 -36.62 7.80
N ILE A 247 -18.22 -36.88 8.80
CA ILE A 247 -18.40 -36.04 9.98
C ILE A 247 -18.21 -36.90 11.22
N ASN A 248 -17.38 -36.44 12.16
CA ASN A 248 -17.31 -36.96 13.52
C ASN A 248 -17.86 -35.90 14.48
N LEU A 249 -18.61 -36.33 15.49
CA LEU A 249 -19.22 -35.45 16.47
C LEU A 249 -19.20 -36.13 17.84
N ASP A 250 -18.60 -35.49 18.82
CA ASP A 250 -18.50 -35.99 20.19
C ASP A 250 -18.88 -34.87 21.16
N PHE A 251 -19.90 -35.05 21.99
CA PHE A 251 -20.31 -34.02 22.96
C PHE A 251 -21.01 -34.59 24.19
N GLY A 252 -20.84 -33.90 25.32
CA GLY A 252 -21.66 -34.08 26.50
C GLY A 252 -22.84 -33.11 26.49
N TYR A 253 -24.00 -33.53 26.96
CA TYR A 253 -25.18 -32.69 27.09
C TYR A 253 -25.86 -32.85 28.45
N GLN A 254 -26.56 -31.81 28.87
CA GLN A 254 -27.53 -31.82 29.96
C GLN A 254 -28.67 -30.89 29.58
N VAL A 255 -29.89 -31.41 29.56
CA VAL A 255 -31.12 -30.70 29.24
C VAL A 255 -32.08 -30.92 30.39
N SER A 256 -32.57 -29.86 31.00
CA SER A 256 -33.54 -29.96 32.09
C SER A 256 -34.69 -28.98 31.87
N LEU A 257 -35.91 -29.48 32.03
CA LEU A 257 -37.15 -28.71 31.96
C LEU A 257 -37.86 -28.82 33.31
N ASP A 258 -37.53 -27.88 34.20
CA ASP A 258 -38.19 -27.69 35.50
C ASP A 258 -39.11 -26.45 35.43
N LYS A 259 -38.56 -25.25 35.68
CA LYS A 259 -39.28 -23.97 35.50
C LYS A 259 -39.11 -23.35 34.11
N GLN A 260 -37.94 -23.54 33.51
CA GLN A 260 -37.57 -23.05 32.18
C GLN A 260 -36.63 -24.06 31.52
N LEU A 261 -36.54 -24.03 30.19
CA LEU A 261 -35.62 -24.88 29.44
C LEU A 261 -34.17 -24.46 29.71
N ASN A 262 -33.39 -25.36 30.31
CA ASN A 262 -31.95 -25.18 30.46
C ASN A 262 -31.23 -26.20 29.58
N ILE A 263 -30.29 -25.73 28.77
CA ILE A 263 -29.46 -26.58 27.89
C ILE A 263 -27.99 -26.26 28.18
N LYS A 264 -27.23 -27.30 28.49
CA LYS A 264 -25.78 -27.26 28.63
C LYS A 264 -25.17 -28.28 27.67
N VAL A 265 -24.33 -27.82 26.76
CA VAL A 265 -23.49 -28.67 25.91
C VAL A 265 -22.04 -28.47 26.37
N ASN A 266 -21.32 -29.55 26.61
CA ASN A 266 -19.94 -29.53 27.11
C ASN A 266 -19.02 -30.31 26.18
N LYS A 267 -17.81 -29.79 25.99
CA LYS A 267 -16.72 -30.47 25.25
C LYS A 267 -17.15 -30.97 23.87
N LEU A 268 -17.99 -30.22 23.16
CA LEU A 268 -18.38 -30.58 21.79
C LEU A 268 -17.15 -30.48 20.87
N ASN A 269 -16.81 -31.60 20.25
CA ASN A 269 -15.82 -31.71 19.20
C ASN A 269 -16.54 -32.09 17.91
N LEU A 270 -16.30 -31.32 16.84
CA LEU A 270 -16.83 -31.54 15.51
C LEU A 270 -15.66 -31.62 14.55
N ASP A 271 -15.59 -32.67 13.75
CA ASP A 271 -14.62 -32.82 12.66
C ASP A 271 -15.36 -33.13 11.36
N VAL A 272 -15.28 -32.22 10.40
CA VAL A 272 -15.88 -32.34 9.06
C VAL A 272 -14.74 -32.48 8.05
N ASN A 273 -14.71 -33.60 7.33
CA ASN A 273 -13.60 -33.96 6.45
C ASN A 273 -14.04 -34.18 5.01
N ASN A 274 -13.18 -33.77 4.08
CA ASN A 274 -13.30 -34.02 2.65
C ASN A 274 -14.67 -33.63 2.09
N ILE A 275 -15.15 -32.41 2.32
CA ILE A 275 -16.41 -31.94 1.74
C ILE A 275 -16.14 -31.38 0.34
N ASN A 276 -16.95 -31.78 -0.62
CA ASN A 276 -17.01 -31.22 -1.96
C ASN A 276 -18.47 -31.13 -2.40
N ILE A 277 -19.01 -29.92 -2.39
CA ILE A 277 -20.36 -29.60 -2.82
C ILE A 277 -20.32 -29.21 -4.30
N ASN A 278 -21.05 -29.98 -5.10
CA ASN A 278 -21.15 -29.81 -6.54
C ASN A 278 -22.59 -29.49 -6.96
N GLN A 279 -22.74 -28.61 -7.93
CA GLN A 279 -24.00 -28.34 -8.61
C GLN A 279 -23.73 -28.26 -10.12
N ASN A 280 -24.55 -28.89 -10.94
CA ASN A 280 -24.38 -28.94 -12.41
C ASN A 280 -22.96 -29.37 -12.84
N LYS A 281 -22.40 -30.40 -12.19
CA LYS A 281 -21.02 -30.90 -12.39
C LYS A 281 -19.89 -29.90 -12.09
N LYS A 282 -20.20 -28.70 -11.58
CA LYS A 282 -19.23 -27.72 -11.12
C LYS A 282 -19.12 -27.78 -9.60
N SER A 283 -17.88 -27.74 -9.10
CA SER A 283 -17.65 -27.63 -7.66
C SER A 283 -17.77 -26.18 -7.21
N LEU A 284 -18.60 -25.94 -6.20
CA LEU A 284 -18.89 -24.61 -5.68
C LEU A 284 -18.19 -24.37 -4.33
N VAL A 285 -18.13 -25.40 -3.49
CA VAL A 285 -17.48 -25.35 -2.18
C VAL A 285 -16.69 -26.63 -1.96
N LYS A 286 -15.40 -26.53 -1.63
CA LYS A 286 -14.58 -27.66 -1.17
C LYS A 286 -13.93 -27.34 0.16
N LEU A 287 -13.64 -28.38 0.93
CA LEU A 287 -13.01 -28.27 2.23
C LEU A 287 -12.32 -29.59 2.55
N LYS A 288 -11.03 -29.55 2.90
CA LYS A 288 -10.32 -30.75 3.36
C LYS A 288 -10.66 -31.09 4.81
N ASN A 289 -10.58 -30.12 5.72
CA ASN A 289 -10.93 -30.31 7.12
C ASN A 289 -11.49 -29.02 7.71
N PHE A 290 -12.62 -29.12 8.41
CA PHE A 290 -13.10 -28.10 9.34
C PHE A 290 -13.28 -28.77 10.68
N ASN A 291 -12.68 -28.21 11.73
CA ASN A 291 -12.89 -28.74 13.07
C ASN A 291 -13.15 -27.66 14.10
N ILE A 292 -14.01 -28.00 15.07
CA ILE A 292 -14.28 -27.21 16.26
C ILE A 292 -13.90 -28.08 17.46
N LYS A 293 -13.04 -27.56 18.33
CA LYS A 293 -12.59 -28.27 19.55
C LYS A 293 -13.13 -27.62 20.81
N ASN A 294 -13.65 -28.45 21.71
CA ASN A 294 -14.15 -28.08 23.03
C ASN A 294 -15.14 -26.90 23.01
N LEU A 295 -16.18 -26.99 22.18
CA LEU A 295 -17.29 -26.03 22.20
C LEU A 295 -18.21 -26.32 23.41
N ASN A 296 -18.57 -25.28 24.15
CA ASN A 296 -19.53 -25.34 25.24
C ASN A 296 -20.64 -24.30 25.04
N ILE A 297 -21.88 -24.69 25.30
CA ILE A 297 -23.08 -23.84 25.18
C ILE A 297 -23.80 -23.83 26.53
N LEU A 298 -24.26 -22.65 26.97
CA LEU A 298 -25.13 -22.50 28.14
C LEU A 298 -26.35 -21.66 27.76
N TYR A 299 -27.54 -22.26 27.77
CA TYR A 299 -28.83 -21.62 27.57
C TYR A 299 -29.70 -21.78 28.84
N PRO A 300 -30.43 -20.74 29.29
CA PRO A 300 -30.69 -19.44 28.65
C PRO A 300 -29.64 -18.35 28.95
N LYS A 301 -28.48 -18.71 29.53
CA LYS A 301 -27.38 -17.74 29.76
C LYS A 301 -26.82 -17.14 28.46
N GLN A 302 -27.11 -17.76 27.31
CA GLN A 302 -26.67 -17.39 25.97
C GLN A 302 -25.15 -17.23 25.86
N LYS A 303 -24.42 -18.17 26.48
CA LYS A 303 -22.95 -18.18 26.43
C LYS A 303 -22.44 -19.31 25.55
N VAL A 304 -21.50 -19.00 24.68
CA VAL A 304 -20.75 -19.95 23.87
C VAL A 304 -19.26 -19.76 24.12
N SER A 305 -18.55 -20.85 24.38
CA SER A 305 -17.09 -20.84 24.49
C SER A 305 -16.51 -21.92 23.58
N ILE A 306 -15.48 -21.58 22.82
CA ILE A 306 -14.84 -22.46 21.84
C ILE A 306 -13.32 -22.37 22.04
N ASN A 307 -12.64 -23.51 22.17
CA ASN A 307 -11.18 -23.50 22.34
C ASN A 307 -10.45 -23.30 21.01
N THR A 308 -10.91 -23.95 19.94
CA THR A 308 -10.26 -23.82 18.62
C THR A 308 -11.28 -24.03 17.50
N ILE A 309 -11.18 -23.20 16.47
CA ILE A 309 -11.81 -23.43 15.17
C ILE A 309 -10.67 -23.54 14.14
N ASN A 310 -10.66 -24.62 13.36
CA ASN A 310 -9.72 -24.82 12.26
C ASN A 310 -10.47 -24.98 10.94
N LEU A 311 -9.95 -24.37 9.88
CA LEU A 311 -10.47 -24.48 8.52
C LEU A 311 -9.28 -24.66 7.56
N ASP A 312 -9.13 -25.85 6.99
CA ASP A 312 -8.00 -26.21 6.14
C ASP A 312 -8.43 -26.49 4.70
N ASP A 313 -7.74 -25.84 3.76
CA ASP A 313 -7.91 -26.04 2.31
C ASP A 313 -9.38 -25.82 1.87
N PHE A 314 -9.94 -24.70 2.32
CA PHE A 314 -11.28 -24.26 1.94
C PHE A 314 -11.24 -23.60 0.56
N TYR A 315 -12.16 -23.99 -0.31
CA TYR A 315 -12.40 -23.37 -1.60
C TYR A 315 -13.85 -22.93 -1.71
N ALA A 316 -14.09 -21.71 -2.21
CA ALA A 316 -15.42 -21.24 -2.57
C ALA A 316 -15.42 -20.47 -3.90
N ASP A 317 -16.44 -20.72 -4.72
CA ASP A 317 -16.73 -19.96 -5.94
C ASP A 317 -18.01 -19.13 -5.77
N ILE A 318 -17.83 -17.84 -5.54
CA ILE A 318 -18.86 -16.86 -5.21
C ILE A 318 -19.14 -16.02 -6.46
N ILE A 319 -20.35 -16.12 -6.99
CA ILE A 319 -20.75 -15.41 -8.20
C ILE A 319 -22.04 -14.64 -7.91
N PHE A 320 -22.00 -13.32 -8.12
CA PHE A 320 -23.18 -12.48 -8.23
C PHE A 320 -23.53 -12.31 -9.71
N ASP A 321 -24.73 -12.73 -10.10
CA ASP A 321 -25.22 -12.60 -11.47
C ASP A 321 -25.63 -11.15 -11.81
N GLU A 322 -26.16 -10.94 -13.03
CA GLU A 322 -26.58 -9.61 -13.50
C GLU A 322 -27.80 -9.06 -12.75
N ASN A 323 -28.54 -9.93 -12.06
CA ASN A 323 -29.70 -9.60 -11.24
C ASN A 323 -29.35 -9.48 -9.75
N ASN A 324 -28.06 -9.47 -9.40
CA ASN A 324 -27.53 -9.42 -8.04
C ASN A 324 -27.85 -10.67 -7.20
N ASN A 325 -28.17 -11.80 -7.84
CA ASN A 325 -28.38 -13.06 -7.15
C ASN A 325 -27.05 -13.77 -6.91
N LEU A 326 -26.87 -14.27 -5.68
CA LEU A 326 -25.72 -15.07 -5.29
C LEU A 326 -25.94 -16.53 -5.69
N ASN A 327 -25.01 -17.10 -6.48
CA ASN A 327 -25.05 -18.49 -6.92
C ASN A 327 -25.18 -19.50 -5.77
N LEU A 328 -24.55 -19.26 -4.62
CA LEU A 328 -24.61 -20.16 -3.45
C LEU A 328 -26.01 -20.26 -2.84
N LEU A 329 -26.89 -19.27 -3.03
CA LEU A 329 -28.28 -19.36 -2.57
C LEU A 329 -29.07 -20.43 -3.34
N THR A 330 -28.67 -20.74 -4.57
CA THR A 330 -29.31 -21.78 -5.39
C THR A 330 -29.06 -23.20 -4.89
N LEU A 331 -28.18 -23.40 -3.90
CA LEU A 331 -27.94 -24.70 -3.25
C LEU A 331 -29.16 -25.17 -2.44
N ILE A 332 -30.04 -24.24 -2.06
CA ILE A 332 -31.26 -24.53 -1.33
C ILE A 332 -32.44 -24.16 -2.24
N ASN A 333 -33.39 -25.08 -2.39
CA ASN A 333 -34.62 -24.75 -3.11
C ASN A 333 -35.50 -23.89 -2.20
N GLU A 334 -35.73 -22.64 -2.59
CA GLU A 334 -36.71 -21.79 -1.90
C GLU A 334 -38.10 -22.44 -1.97
N GLN A 335 -38.57 -22.97 -0.84
CA GLN A 335 -40.00 -23.14 -0.65
C GLN A 335 -40.57 -21.76 -0.34
N LYS A 336 -41.62 -21.34 -1.07
CA LYS A 336 -42.44 -20.17 -0.70
C LYS A 336 -42.84 -20.30 0.77
N ARG A 337 -42.11 -19.65 1.66
CA ARG A 337 -42.55 -19.44 3.04
C ARG A 337 -43.72 -18.48 2.94
N GLN A 338 -44.91 -18.93 3.33
CA GLN A 338 -45.92 -18.01 3.80
C GLN A 338 -45.27 -17.25 4.96
N GLU A 339 -45.02 -15.96 4.76
CA GLU A 339 -44.55 -15.06 5.81
C GLU A 339 -45.59 -15.06 6.92
N THR A 340 -45.37 -15.90 7.91
CA THR A 340 -45.98 -15.68 9.22
C THR A 340 -45.36 -14.38 9.70
N LYS A 341 -46.16 -13.31 9.81
CA LYS A 341 -45.76 -12.05 10.44
C LYS A 341 -45.36 -12.38 11.88
N ILE A 342 -44.08 -12.64 12.09
CA ILE A 342 -43.51 -12.72 13.42
C ILE A 342 -43.55 -11.30 13.96
N ASN A 343 -44.40 -11.05 14.95
CA ASN A 343 -44.39 -9.81 15.71
C ASN A 343 -42.98 -9.59 16.24
N LYS A 344 -42.27 -8.61 15.68
CA LYS A 344 -40.99 -8.10 16.19
C LYS A 344 -41.26 -7.34 17.49
N ASN A 345 -41.47 -8.07 18.57
CA ASN A 345 -41.49 -7.51 19.92
C ASN A 345 -41.03 -8.61 20.87
N GLU A 346 -39.72 -8.79 20.97
CA GLU A 346 -39.07 -9.37 22.14
C GLU A 346 -37.58 -8.98 22.08
N ASP A 347 -37.14 -8.16 23.04
CA ASP A 347 -35.74 -7.83 23.30
C ASP A 347 -34.98 -9.09 23.72
N SER A 348 -34.64 -9.95 22.76
CA SER A 348 -33.84 -11.14 23.03
C SER A 348 -32.45 -10.69 23.45
N LYS A 349 -32.01 -11.08 24.65
CA LYS A 349 -30.66 -10.81 25.16
C LYS A 349 -29.59 -11.32 24.17
N PRO A 350 -28.47 -10.60 23.95
CA PRO A 350 -27.44 -11.01 23.00
C PRO A 350 -26.66 -12.25 23.49
N TRP A 351 -26.03 -12.97 22.55
CA TRP A 351 -25.13 -14.08 22.87
C TRP A 351 -23.72 -13.58 23.20
N ASP A 352 -23.16 -14.06 24.31
CA ASP A 352 -21.75 -13.90 24.65
C ASP A 352 -20.95 -15.05 24.01
N ILE A 353 -20.10 -14.75 23.04
CA ILE A 353 -19.30 -15.76 22.31
C ILE A 353 -17.83 -15.52 22.60
N ASN A 354 -17.09 -16.57 22.99
CA ASN A 354 -15.63 -16.49 23.18
C ASN A 354 -14.94 -17.63 22.43
N ILE A 355 -13.94 -17.30 21.61
CA ILE A 355 -13.18 -18.24 20.78
C ILE A 355 -11.69 -18.02 21.04
N LYS A 356 -11.03 -18.99 21.66
CA LYS A 356 -9.61 -18.84 22.05
C LYS A 356 -8.67 -18.79 20.84
N ASN A 357 -8.90 -19.64 19.82
CA ASN A 357 -8.08 -19.66 18.61
C ASN A 357 -8.95 -19.91 17.36
N ILE A 358 -8.67 -19.17 16.28
CA ILE A 358 -9.22 -19.41 14.94
C ILE A 358 -8.04 -19.54 13.99
N ASN A 359 -7.92 -20.70 13.33
CA ASN A 359 -6.90 -20.96 12.33
C ASN A 359 -7.57 -21.29 11.00
N ILE A 360 -7.29 -20.48 9.98
CA ILE A 360 -7.74 -20.68 8.61
C ILE A 360 -6.48 -20.85 7.78
N ASN A 361 -6.33 -21.97 7.08
CA ASN A 361 -5.12 -22.30 6.34
C ASN A 361 -5.44 -22.63 4.88
N LYS A 362 -4.58 -22.16 3.97
CA LYS A 362 -4.61 -22.48 2.53
C LYS A 362 -5.98 -22.25 1.88
N THR A 363 -6.66 -21.16 2.25
CA THR A 363 -7.99 -20.83 1.74
C THR A 363 -7.92 -20.19 0.35
N ASN A 364 -8.78 -20.65 -0.55
CA ASN A 364 -8.91 -20.20 -1.92
C ASN A 364 -10.32 -19.66 -2.17
N ILE A 365 -10.47 -18.40 -2.57
CA ILE A 365 -11.77 -17.78 -2.82
C ILE A 365 -11.76 -17.17 -4.21
N SER A 366 -12.70 -17.60 -5.05
CA SER A 366 -13.03 -16.98 -6.32
C SER A 366 -14.29 -16.15 -6.11
N TYR A 367 -14.21 -14.85 -6.38
CA TYR A 367 -15.33 -13.93 -6.33
C TYR A 367 -15.48 -13.24 -7.69
N ASN A 368 -16.69 -13.28 -8.24
CA ASN A 368 -17.03 -12.62 -9.49
C ASN A 368 -18.37 -11.90 -9.34
N ASN A 369 -18.38 -10.59 -9.54
CA ASN A 369 -19.60 -9.79 -9.58
C ASN A 369 -19.84 -9.28 -11.00
N LYS A 370 -20.89 -9.78 -11.65
CA LYS A 370 -21.22 -9.41 -13.03
C LYS A 370 -21.74 -7.99 -13.18
N ILE A 371 -22.26 -7.36 -12.11
CA ILE A 371 -22.79 -5.99 -12.12
C ILE A 371 -21.64 -4.98 -12.01
N SER A 372 -20.82 -5.09 -10.96
CA SER A 372 -19.69 -4.17 -10.75
C SER A 372 -18.48 -4.49 -11.65
N LYS A 373 -18.48 -5.67 -12.28
CA LYS A 373 -17.37 -6.26 -13.06
C LYS A 373 -16.12 -6.55 -12.23
N ASP A 374 -16.27 -6.62 -10.91
CA ASP A 374 -15.18 -7.00 -10.00
C ASP A 374 -14.93 -8.50 -10.06
N ASN A 375 -13.68 -8.88 -10.28
CA ASN A 375 -13.21 -10.25 -10.13
C ASN A 375 -12.08 -10.25 -9.11
N ILE A 376 -12.22 -11.02 -8.04
CA ILE A 376 -11.22 -11.19 -6.99
C ILE A 376 -10.91 -12.68 -6.88
N ASN A 377 -9.65 -13.04 -7.05
CA ASN A 377 -9.16 -14.39 -6.81
C ASN A 377 -8.14 -14.34 -5.68
N VAL A 378 -8.48 -14.96 -4.55
CA VAL A 378 -7.61 -15.11 -3.38
C VAL A 378 -7.11 -16.55 -3.36
N LYS A 379 -5.80 -16.75 -3.33
CA LYS A 379 -5.18 -18.07 -3.14
C LYS A 379 -4.29 -18.11 -1.91
N ASP A 380 -4.20 -19.29 -1.32
CA ASP A 380 -3.32 -19.61 -0.18
C ASP A 380 -3.53 -18.71 1.05
N LEU A 381 -4.72 -18.12 1.22
CA LEU A 381 -5.02 -17.25 2.37
C LEU A 381 -4.93 -18.03 3.67
N SER A 382 -4.08 -17.55 4.57
CA SER A 382 -3.99 -18.07 5.93
C SER A 382 -4.25 -16.95 6.94
N ILE A 383 -5.18 -17.21 7.86
CA ILE A 383 -5.58 -16.27 8.93
C ILE A 383 -5.43 -16.97 10.27
N LEU A 384 -4.76 -16.30 11.21
CA LEU A 384 -4.68 -16.72 12.60
C LEU A 384 -5.30 -15.63 13.47
N SER A 385 -6.17 -16.00 14.40
CA SER A 385 -6.74 -15.08 15.36
C SER A 385 -6.83 -15.68 16.75
N ASN A 386 -6.59 -14.86 17.78
CA ASN A 386 -6.56 -15.28 19.17
C ASN A 386 -7.57 -14.48 20.01
N ASN A 387 -8.24 -15.18 20.93
CA ASN A 387 -9.16 -14.62 21.93
C ASN A 387 -10.25 -13.72 21.33
N VAL A 388 -10.93 -14.20 20.29
CA VAL A 388 -12.06 -13.51 19.68
C VAL A 388 -13.26 -13.59 20.61
N ALA A 389 -13.70 -12.45 21.14
CA ALA A 389 -14.86 -12.35 22.01
C ALA A 389 -15.91 -11.40 21.43
N LEU A 390 -17.16 -11.84 21.40
CA LEU A 390 -18.33 -11.02 21.16
C LEU A 390 -19.09 -10.87 22.48
N LYS A 391 -19.22 -9.66 23.01
CA LYS A 391 -19.94 -9.35 24.25
C LYS A 391 -20.84 -8.15 24.01
N ASN A 392 -22.14 -8.27 24.25
CA ASN A 392 -23.11 -7.18 24.00
C ASN A 392 -23.01 -6.56 22.58
N ASN A 393 -22.76 -7.39 21.56
CA ASN A 393 -22.48 -6.99 20.16
C ASN A 393 -21.17 -6.23 19.92
N ASP A 394 -20.33 -6.05 20.93
CA ASP A 394 -18.99 -5.50 20.79
C ASP A 394 -17.98 -6.64 20.56
N LEU A 395 -17.04 -6.41 19.63
CA LEU A 395 -16.03 -7.40 19.22
C LEU A 395 -14.68 -7.05 19.83
N PHE A 396 -14.01 -8.03 20.41
CA PHE A 396 -12.66 -7.92 20.94
C PHE A 396 -11.80 -9.07 20.41
N LEU A 397 -10.54 -8.82 20.06
CA LEU A 397 -9.56 -9.87 19.76
C LEU A 397 -8.13 -9.40 20.04
N ASP A 398 -7.31 -10.28 20.61
CA ASP A 398 -5.94 -9.94 21.03
C ASP A 398 -4.98 -9.87 19.84
N LYS A 399 -5.19 -10.72 18.84
CA LYS A 399 -4.29 -10.84 17.69
C LYS A 399 -5.05 -11.27 16.45
N LEU A 400 -4.69 -10.70 15.30
CA LEU A 400 -5.10 -11.12 13.96
C LEU A 400 -3.88 -11.11 13.04
N GLU A 401 -3.54 -12.25 12.45
CA GLU A 401 -2.50 -12.37 11.44
C GLU A 401 -3.08 -12.84 10.12
N ILE A 402 -2.70 -12.17 9.03
CA ILE A 402 -2.97 -12.57 7.65
C ILE A 402 -1.62 -12.83 7.01
N ASN A 403 -1.40 -14.07 6.56
CA ASN A 403 -0.11 -14.51 6.06
C ASN A 403 -0.20 -14.88 4.57
N GLU A 404 0.54 -14.11 3.76
CA GLU A 404 0.95 -14.38 2.38
C GLU A 404 -0.17 -14.74 1.38
N PRO A 405 -1.34 -14.09 1.38
CA PRO A 405 -2.34 -14.37 0.36
C PRO A 405 -1.84 -13.92 -1.02
N LYS A 406 -2.16 -14.70 -2.04
CA LYS A 406 -2.03 -14.30 -3.45
C LYS A 406 -3.38 -13.79 -3.92
N ILE A 407 -3.55 -12.47 -3.95
CA ILE A 407 -4.79 -11.81 -4.38
C ILE A 407 -4.58 -11.26 -5.78
N ALA A 408 -5.44 -11.64 -6.71
CA ALA A 408 -5.54 -11.01 -8.02
C ALA A 408 -6.91 -10.33 -8.12
N TYR A 409 -6.92 -9.04 -8.39
CA TYR A 409 -8.13 -8.26 -8.61
C TYR A 409 -8.13 -7.66 -10.00
N THR A 410 -9.27 -7.75 -10.69
CA THR A 410 -9.49 -7.09 -11.97
C THR A 410 -10.88 -6.50 -12.03
N ASN A 411 -10.99 -5.26 -12.51
CA ASN A 411 -12.27 -4.66 -12.87
C ASN A 411 -12.24 -4.25 -14.34
N THR A 412 -13.11 -4.89 -15.15
CA THR A 412 -13.11 -4.66 -16.60
C THR A 412 -13.78 -3.35 -17.01
N LYS A 413 -14.58 -2.73 -16.12
CA LYS A 413 -15.20 -1.42 -16.37
C LYS A 413 -14.20 -0.27 -16.21
N THR A 414 -13.27 -0.39 -15.26
CA THR A 414 -12.24 0.64 -15.00
C THR A 414 -10.86 0.29 -15.57
N SER A 415 -10.71 -0.90 -16.17
CA SER A 415 -9.41 -1.46 -16.60
C SER A 415 -8.38 -1.57 -15.47
N LEU A 416 -8.82 -1.58 -14.21
CA LEU A 416 -7.96 -1.71 -13.05
C LEU A 416 -7.56 -3.17 -12.84
N ASN A 417 -6.26 -3.45 -12.77
CA ASN A 417 -5.71 -4.78 -12.50
C ASN A 417 -4.64 -4.68 -11.42
N THR A 418 -4.81 -5.41 -10.32
CA THR A 418 -3.87 -5.41 -9.20
C THR A 418 -3.56 -6.84 -8.76
N LYS A 419 -2.29 -7.09 -8.43
CA LYS A 419 -1.84 -8.35 -7.86
C LYS A 419 -1.11 -8.09 -6.55
N VAL A 420 -1.46 -8.84 -5.51
CA VAL A 420 -0.89 -8.74 -4.17
C VAL A 420 -0.35 -10.12 -3.80
N THR A 421 0.97 -10.23 -3.60
CA THR A 421 1.65 -11.44 -3.11
C THR A 421 2.56 -11.10 -1.93
N ASN A 422 2.91 -12.06 -1.06
CA ASN A 422 3.87 -11.84 0.05
C ASN A 422 3.46 -10.68 0.96
N LEU A 423 2.16 -10.61 1.27
CA LEU A 423 1.60 -9.65 2.22
C LEU A 423 1.49 -10.34 3.58
N LYS A 424 2.15 -9.80 4.60
CA LYS A 424 1.95 -10.19 5.99
C LYS A 424 1.39 -9.02 6.77
N ILE A 425 0.23 -9.22 7.39
CA ILE A 425 -0.40 -8.21 8.27
C ILE A 425 -0.59 -8.85 9.63
N SER A 426 -0.14 -8.19 10.68
CA SER A 426 -0.39 -8.57 12.07
C SER A 426 -1.00 -7.39 12.80
N ALA A 427 -2.21 -7.53 13.30
CA ALA A 427 -2.86 -6.56 14.18
C ALA A 427 -2.97 -7.12 15.59
N LYS A 428 -2.82 -6.26 16.61
CA LYS A 428 -2.92 -6.61 18.04
C LYS A 428 -3.88 -5.69 18.77
N ASP A 429 -4.53 -6.25 19.79
CA ASP A 429 -5.51 -5.61 20.67
C ASP A 429 -6.55 -4.80 19.85
N ILE A 430 -7.41 -5.52 19.13
CA ILE A 430 -8.49 -4.94 18.32
C ILE A 430 -9.77 -4.92 19.16
N SER A 431 -10.44 -3.77 19.23
CA SER A 431 -11.80 -3.65 19.76
C SER A 431 -12.71 -2.89 18.79
N LYS A 432 -13.94 -3.37 18.63
CA LYS A 432 -15.02 -2.68 17.93
C LYS A 432 -16.19 -2.57 18.89
N GLU A 433 -16.33 -1.38 19.47
CA GLU A 433 -17.37 -1.05 20.44
C GLU A 433 -18.34 -0.05 19.79
N LYS A 434 -19.59 -0.47 19.57
CA LYS A 434 -20.59 0.32 18.81
C LYS A 434 -20.02 0.79 17.46
N LYS A 435 -19.80 2.10 17.29
CA LYS A 435 -19.20 2.71 16.08
C LYS A 435 -17.68 2.92 16.17
N LYS A 436 -17.07 2.75 17.34
CA LYS A 436 -15.64 2.97 17.58
C LYS A 436 -14.83 1.71 17.30
N LEU A 437 -13.92 1.76 16.32
CA LEU A 437 -12.88 0.76 16.11
C LEU A 437 -11.59 1.26 16.74
N LEU A 438 -10.86 0.39 17.43
CA LEU A 438 -9.53 0.64 17.94
C LEU A 438 -8.65 -0.58 17.66
N ILE A 439 -7.43 -0.34 17.19
CA ILE A 439 -6.41 -1.35 16.95
C ILE A 439 -5.10 -0.80 17.51
N LYS A 440 -4.58 -1.41 18.58
CA LYS A 440 -3.42 -0.84 19.30
C LYS A 440 -2.13 -0.91 18.49
N GLN A 441 -1.94 -1.97 17.71
CA GLN A 441 -0.77 -2.10 16.86
C GLN A 441 -1.13 -2.81 15.56
N ILE A 442 -0.66 -2.28 14.44
CA ILE A 442 -0.69 -2.95 13.13
C ILE A 442 0.75 -3.00 12.63
N HIS A 443 1.21 -4.20 12.28
CA HIS A 443 2.45 -4.46 11.60
C HIS A 443 2.14 -4.95 10.20
N LEU A 444 2.64 -4.25 9.19
CA LEU A 444 2.52 -4.63 7.80
C LEU A 444 3.91 -4.88 7.25
N ASN A 445 4.12 -6.06 6.70
CA ASN A 445 5.31 -6.41 5.94
C ASN A 445 4.90 -6.79 4.52
N LYS A 446 5.51 -6.11 3.54
CA LYS A 446 5.25 -6.33 2.12
C LYS A 446 6.55 -6.26 1.33
N GLU A 447 6.84 -7.29 0.56
CA GLU A 447 8.08 -7.35 -0.21
C GLU A 447 8.13 -6.43 -1.42
N LEU A 448 7.03 -6.32 -2.17
CA LEU A 448 6.96 -5.52 -3.40
C LEU A 448 5.55 -4.97 -3.62
N LEU A 449 5.45 -3.67 -3.89
CA LEU A 449 4.23 -3.04 -4.36
C LEU A 449 4.59 -2.12 -5.52
N ALA A 450 3.91 -2.25 -6.65
CA ALA A 450 4.19 -1.48 -7.85
C ALA A 450 2.91 -0.84 -8.40
N ILE A 451 3.00 0.44 -8.75
CA ILE A 451 1.94 1.25 -9.34
C ILE A 451 2.46 1.79 -10.66
N ILE A 452 1.66 1.68 -11.71
CA ILE A 452 1.93 2.27 -13.03
C ILE A 452 0.78 3.20 -13.36
N ASP A 453 1.09 4.46 -13.68
CA ASP A 453 0.07 5.44 -14.09
C ASP A 453 -0.21 5.39 -15.60
N GLU A 454 -1.17 6.20 -16.06
CA GLU A 454 -1.54 6.29 -17.49
C GLU A 454 -0.41 6.78 -18.39
N LYS A 455 0.55 7.53 -17.84
CA LYS A 455 1.74 8.04 -18.55
C LYS A 455 2.89 7.01 -18.53
N LYS A 456 2.64 5.80 -18.03
CA LYS A 456 3.63 4.72 -17.85
C LYS A 456 4.74 5.05 -16.85
N ASN A 457 4.52 6.02 -15.95
CA ASN A 457 5.42 6.25 -14.85
C ASN A 457 5.33 5.07 -13.88
N HIS A 458 6.49 4.61 -13.40
CA HIS A 458 6.58 3.44 -12.55
C HIS A 458 6.98 3.86 -11.13
N ILE A 459 6.13 3.56 -10.15
CA ILE A 459 6.46 3.69 -8.72
C ILE A 459 6.49 2.28 -8.16
N GLN A 460 7.64 1.85 -7.68
CA GLN A 460 7.80 0.57 -6.98
C GLN A 460 8.29 0.81 -5.56
N THR A 461 7.78 0.05 -4.61
CA THR A 461 8.34 -0.03 -3.26
C THR A 461 8.71 -1.47 -2.94
N LYS A 462 9.84 -1.67 -2.26
CA LYS A 462 10.30 -2.96 -1.75
C LYS A 462 10.60 -2.89 -0.26
N ASN A 463 10.53 -4.03 0.42
CA ASN A 463 10.85 -4.17 1.86
C ASN A 463 10.06 -3.19 2.73
N LEU A 464 8.76 -3.10 2.48
CA LEU A 464 7.88 -2.20 3.22
C LEU A 464 7.56 -2.82 4.59
N ASP A 465 8.30 -2.40 5.62
CA ASP A 465 8.08 -2.75 7.02
C ASP A 465 7.46 -1.54 7.74
N ILE A 466 6.15 -1.58 7.97
CA ILE A 466 5.37 -0.50 8.58
C ILE A 466 4.80 -0.96 9.90
N THR A 467 5.04 -0.18 10.96
CA THR A 467 4.34 -0.31 12.25
C THR A 467 3.48 0.92 12.50
N VAL A 468 2.18 0.71 12.65
CA VAL A 468 1.19 1.72 13.03
C VAL A 468 0.76 1.46 14.48
N SER A 469 0.74 2.50 15.30
CA SER A 469 0.33 2.45 16.71
C SER A 469 -1.01 3.17 16.91
N ASN A 470 -1.91 2.56 17.66
CA ASN A 470 -3.22 3.07 18.05
C ASN A 470 -4.04 3.63 16.88
N LEU A 471 -4.36 2.77 15.90
CA LEU A 471 -5.34 3.09 14.87
C LEU A 471 -6.73 3.15 15.49
N GLY A 472 -7.41 4.28 15.32
CA GLY A 472 -8.77 4.51 15.80
C GLY A 472 -9.68 4.98 14.67
N PHE A 473 -10.91 4.50 14.64
CA PHE A 473 -11.95 5.05 13.77
C PHE A 473 -13.24 5.26 14.56
N ASN A 474 -13.67 6.52 14.68
CA ASN A 474 -14.89 6.88 15.41
C ASN A 474 -15.52 8.14 14.80
N ASN A 475 -16.83 8.13 14.57
CA ASN A 475 -17.58 9.29 14.05
C ASN A 475 -16.91 9.97 12.83
N ASN A 476 -16.51 9.18 11.82
CA ASN A 476 -15.79 9.64 10.62
C ASN A 476 -14.41 10.28 10.88
N LYS A 477 -13.87 10.20 12.10
CA LYS A 477 -12.47 10.51 12.40
C LYS A 477 -11.63 9.24 12.34
N LEU A 478 -10.61 9.24 11.48
CA LEU A 478 -9.56 8.23 11.43
C LEU A 478 -8.31 8.78 12.12
N SER A 479 -7.85 8.13 13.18
CA SER A 479 -6.67 8.54 13.95
C SER A 479 -5.60 7.47 13.96
N LEU A 480 -4.33 7.87 13.94
CA LEU A 480 -3.15 7.02 14.13
C LEU A 480 -2.24 7.75 15.12
N GLU A 481 -1.75 7.12 16.18
CA GLU A 481 -0.86 7.83 17.13
C GLU A 481 0.57 7.97 16.61
N ARG A 482 1.09 6.92 15.96
CA ARG A 482 2.46 6.91 15.46
C ARG A 482 2.62 5.92 14.32
N THR A 483 3.40 6.32 13.31
CA THR A 483 3.80 5.43 12.21
C THR A 483 5.31 5.31 12.13
N VAL A 484 5.84 4.09 11.97
CA VAL A 484 7.26 3.83 11.75
C VAL A 484 7.43 3.00 10.50
N VAL A 485 8.28 3.45 9.58
CA VAL A 485 8.62 2.76 8.33
C VAL A 485 10.12 2.43 8.36
N LYS A 486 10.49 1.16 8.20
CA LYS A 486 11.88 0.70 8.29
C LYS A 486 12.38 0.15 6.96
N ASN A 487 13.56 0.60 6.56
CA ASN A 487 14.29 0.12 5.38
C ASN A 487 13.49 0.10 4.05
N PRO A 488 12.54 1.02 3.77
CA PRO A 488 11.81 0.94 2.52
C PRO A 488 12.73 1.28 1.35
N TYR A 489 12.66 0.52 0.28
CA TYR A 489 13.19 0.92 -1.01
C TYR A 489 12.05 1.52 -1.82
N VAL A 490 12.21 2.73 -2.35
CA VAL A 490 11.24 3.39 -3.22
C VAL A 490 11.95 3.69 -4.54
N GLY A 491 11.44 3.14 -5.64
CA GLY A 491 11.92 3.40 -6.99
C GLY A 491 10.89 4.19 -7.77
N ILE A 492 11.26 5.36 -8.26
CA ILE A 492 10.42 6.21 -9.11
C ILE A 492 11.09 6.29 -10.48
N THR A 493 10.37 5.96 -11.54
CA THR A 493 10.85 6.05 -12.92
C THR A 493 9.85 6.81 -13.78
N LEU A 494 10.26 7.98 -14.27
CA LEU A 494 9.49 8.76 -15.24
C LEU A 494 9.74 8.21 -16.64
N ALA A 495 8.67 7.91 -17.37
CA ALA A 495 8.77 7.36 -18.72
C ALA A 495 9.12 8.45 -19.76
N LYS A 496 9.73 8.03 -20.88
CA LYS A 496 10.00 8.92 -22.01
C LYS A 496 8.66 9.30 -22.68
N ILE A 497 8.38 10.60 -22.76
CA ILE A 497 7.14 11.09 -23.36
C ILE A 497 7.37 11.32 -24.86
N ASP A 498 6.62 10.61 -25.71
CA ASP A 498 6.59 10.90 -27.15
C ASP A 498 5.84 12.22 -27.39
N GLN A 499 6.59 13.30 -27.61
CA GLN A 499 6.05 14.66 -27.84
C GLN A 499 5.05 14.74 -29.01
N LYS A 500 5.06 13.79 -29.97
CA LYS A 500 4.08 13.73 -31.08
C LYS A 500 2.62 13.52 -30.61
N LYS A 501 2.38 13.00 -29.40
CA LYS A 501 1.01 12.78 -28.88
C LYS A 501 0.45 13.94 -28.05
N GLN A 502 1.28 14.91 -27.65
CA GLN A 502 0.87 15.95 -26.70
C GLN A 502 0.21 17.16 -27.40
N LEU A 503 0.58 17.45 -28.66
CA LEU A 503 -0.02 18.50 -29.48
C LEU A 503 -1.52 18.29 -29.83
N LYS A 504 -2.14 17.18 -29.44
CA LYS A 504 -3.57 16.90 -29.67
C LYS A 504 -4.45 16.97 -28.41
N LYS A 505 -3.90 17.26 -27.22
CA LYS A 505 -4.65 17.12 -25.96
C LYS A 505 -4.83 18.41 -25.13
N ASP A 506 -4.29 19.54 -25.59
CA ASP A 506 -4.37 20.80 -24.84
C ASP A 506 -5.61 21.66 -25.17
N GLU A 507 -6.46 21.21 -26.10
CA GLU A 507 -7.79 21.79 -26.35
C GLU A 507 -8.87 20.85 -25.82
N GLU A 508 -9.14 20.94 -24.52
CA GLU A 508 -10.43 20.70 -23.84
C GLU A 508 -10.14 20.41 -22.36
N LYS A 509 -10.03 21.47 -21.55
CA LYS A 509 -10.30 21.34 -20.11
C LYS A 509 -11.82 21.37 -19.94
N PRO A 510 -12.47 20.29 -19.46
CA PRO A 510 -13.85 20.41 -19.04
C PRO A 510 -13.90 21.34 -17.84
N LYS A 511 -14.76 22.38 -17.92
CA LYS A 511 -15.22 23.12 -16.74
C LYS A 511 -15.97 22.13 -15.86
N ILE A 512 -15.29 21.60 -14.84
CA ILE A 512 -15.95 20.87 -13.76
C ILE A 512 -16.78 21.92 -13.00
N LYS A 513 -18.10 21.87 -13.17
CA LYS A 513 -19.04 22.53 -12.25
C LYS A 513 -18.83 21.88 -10.88
N GLU A 514 -18.39 22.67 -9.90
CA GLU A 514 -18.40 22.25 -8.50
C GLU A 514 -19.85 22.07 -8.04
N ASP A 515 -20.33 20.83 -8.09
CA ASP A 515 -21.49 20.41 -7.33
C ASP A 515 -21.10 20.42 -5.85
N LYS A 516 -21.46 21.52 -5.14
CA LYS A 516 -21.51 21.55 -3.67
C LYS A 516 -22.61 20.61 -3.18
N LYS A 517 -22.30 19.32 -3.11
CA LYS A 517 -22.92 18.39 -2.16
C LYS A 517 -21.85 18.02 -1.15
N SER A 518 -22.01 18.48 0.09
CA SER A 518 -21.15 18.12 1.21
C SER A 518 -21.15 16.59 1.39
N SER A 519 -20.19 15.92 0.77
CA SER A 519 -19.81 14.58 1.19
C SER A 519 -19.32 14.70 2.62
N ASN A 520 -19.78 13.82 3.51
CA ASN A 520 -19.23 13.68 4.86
C ASN A 520 -17.72 13.42 4.74
N SER A 521 -16.90 14.47 4.81
CA SER A 521 -15.46 14.36 4.68
C SER A 521 -14.92 13.61 5.88
N ILE A 522 -14.11 12.58 5.63
CA ILE A 522 -13.41 11.85 6.68
C ILE A 522 -12.38 12.80 7.27
N ILE A 523 -12.43 13.00 8.58
CA ILE A 523 -11.43 13.74 9.33
C ILE A 523 -10.26 12.80 9.59
N PHE A 524 -9.02 13.25 9.36
CA PHE A 524 -7.82 12.47 9.68
C PHE A 524 -6.95 13.17 10.73
N ASP A 525 -6.32 12.36 11.56
CA ASP A 525 -5.43 12.76 12.65
C ASP A 525 -4.32 11.71 12.75
N PHE A 526 -3.26 11.92 11.97
CA PHE A 526 -2.16 10.98 11.86
C PHE A 526 -0.97 11.56 12.60
N GLY A 527 -0.71 11.06 13.81
CA GLY A 527 0.48 11.40 14.59
C GLY A 527 1.79 11.16 13.84
N PRO A 528 2.92 11.48 14.48
CA PRO A 528 4.20 11.56 13.80
C PRO A 528 4.57 10.27 13.05
N MET A 529 5.19 10.46 11.89
CA MET A 529 5.70 9.39 11.06
C MET A 529 7.22 9.44 11.01
N ASN A 530 7.87 8.32 11.33
CA ASN A 530 9.32 8.18 11.22
C ASN A 530 9.66 7.16 10.13
N ILE A 531 10.52 7.56 9.20
CA ILE A 531 11.11 6.71 8.17
C ILE A 531 12.58 6.51 8.54
N SER A 532 13.05 5.27 8.55
CA SER A 532 14.44 4.96 8.91
C SER A 532 15.13 4.14 7.81
N ASN A 533 16.37 4.54 7.49
CA ASN A 533 17.26 3.84 6.56
C ASN A 533 16.62 3.49 5.20
N ALA A 534 15.82 4.41 4.64
CA ALA A 534 15.20 4.25 3.34
C ALA A 534 16.20 4.39 2.19
N ASN A 535 15.89 3.75 1.06
CA ASN A 535 16.60 3.90 -0.21
C ASN A 535 15.62 4.45 -1.26
N LEU A 536 15.86 5.66 -1.74
CA LEU A 536 15.08 6.28 -2.81
C LEU A 536 15.88 6.26 -4.11
N TYR A 537 15.45 5.47 -5.08
CA TYR A 537 15.97 5.49 -6.44
C TYR A 537 15.06 6.34 -7.32
N PHE A 538 15.63 7.32 -8.01
CA PHE A 538 14.91 8.14 -8.97
C PHE A 538 15.57 8.07 -10.35
N GLU A 539 14.75 7.88 -11.38
CA GLU A 539 15.18 7.86 -12.77
C GLU A 539 14.22 8.67 -13.66
N ASP A 540 14.78 9.60 -14.44
CA ASP A 540 14.05 10.37 -15.44
C ASP A 540 14.52 9.99 -16.84
N LYS A 541 13.66 9.30 -17.61
CA LYS A 541 13.92 8.89 -18.99
C LYS A 541 13.42 9.90 -20.03
N ASN A 542 12.86 11.03 -19.61
CA ASN A 542 12.33 12.07 -20.48
C ASN A 542 13.40 13.08 -20.96
N LEU A 543 14.66 12.86 -20.59
CA LEU A 543 15.81 13.69 -20.95
C LEU A 543 16.59 13.08 -22.13
N PRO A 544 17.41 13.86 -22.88
CA PRO A 544 18.21 13.34 -24.00
C PRO A 544 19.12 12.17 -23.61
N ILE A 545 19.67 12.22 -22.39
CA ILE A 545 20.32 11.11 -21.70
C ILE A 545 19.60 10.90 -20.35
N PRO A 546 19.32 9.67 -19.90
CA PRO A 546 18.55 9.44 -18.66
C PRO A 546 19.27 9.96 -17.42
N PHE A 547 18.53 10.64 -16.53
CA PHE A 547 19.03 10.99 -15.20
C PHE A 547 18.77 9.84 -14.23
N LYS A 548 19.74 9.53 -13.36
CA LYS A 548 19.61 8.52 -12.31
C LYS A 548 20.28 9.03 -11.04
N THR A 549 19.62 8.82 -9.90
CA THR A 549 20.22 9.08 -8.60
C THR A 549 19.67 8.11 -7.55
N LEU A 550 20.52 7.75 -6.59
CA LEU A 550 20.15 6.95 -5.43
C LEU A 550 20.38 7.77 -4.16
N ILE A 551 19.34 7.94 -3.36
CA ILE A 551 19.45 8.49 -2.01
C ILE A 551 19.33 7.34 -1.02
N SER A 552 20.42 7.01 -0.35
CA SER A 552 20.54 5.91 0.61
C SER A 552 20.60 6.42 2.04
N LYS A 553 20.37 5.52 3.02
CA LYS A 553 20.35 5.85 4.45
C LYS A 553 19.42 7.04 4.75
N LEU A 554 18.31 7.12 4.03
CA LEU A 554 17.36 8.23 4.14
C LEU A 554 16.54 8.06 5.42
N ASN A 555 16.66 9.01 6.34
CA ASN A 555 15.86 9.10 7.55
C ASN A 555 14.91 10.28 7.43
N GLY A 556 13.65 10.09 7.81
CA GLY A 556 12.61 11.11 7.74
C GLY A 556 11.83 11.16 9.04
N GLU A 557 11.57 12.36 9.52
CA GLU A 557 10.70 12.66 10.66
C GLU A 557 9.62 13.60 10.16
N PHE A 558 8.36 13.24 10.36
CA PHE A 558 7.20 14.04 9.97
C PHE A 558 6.34 14.22 11.22
N SER A 559 5.85 15.44 11.44
CA SER A 559 4.94 15.73 12.55
C SER A 559 3.57 15.09 12.37
N GLU A 560 2.70 15.29 13.35
CA GLU A 560 1.27 15.01 13.20
C GLU A 560 0.70 15.73 11.97
N LEU A 561 -0.16 15.03 11.24
CA LEU A 561 -0.98 15.49 10.14
C LEU A 561 -2.45 15.49 10.57
N ASN A 562 -3.07 16.66 10.67
CA ASN A 562 -4.40 16.80 11.26
C ASN A 562 -5.32 17.66 10.39
N SER A 563 -6.37 17.06 9.85
CA SER A 563 -7.31 17.77 8.98
C SER A 563 -8.29 18.69 9.74
N SER A 564 -8.36 18.62 11.06
CA SER A 564 -9.28 19.44 11.87
C SER A 564 -8.63 20.73 12.37
N ASN A 565 -7.33 20.72 12.67
CA ASN A 565 -6.63 21.92 13.12
C ASN A 565 -5.94 22.63 11.93
N LEU A 566 -5.47 23.87 12.18
CA LEU A 566 -4.73 24.69 11.22
C LEU A 566 -3.22 24.65 11.50
N LYS A 567 -2.75 23.73 12.36
CA LYS A 567 -1.34 23.68 12.72
C LYS A 567 -0.55 23.19 11.51
N PRO A 568 0.49 23.90 11.08
CA PRO A 568 1.30 23.42 9.96
C PRO A 568 2.07 22.15 10.34
N ALA A 569 2.20 21.23 9.39
CA ALA A 569 3.04 20.06 9.51
C ALA A 569 4.51 20.45 9.36
N THR A 570 5.38 19.88 10.18
CA THR A 570 6.82 19.95 10.00
C THR A 570 7.38 18.63 9.52
N PHE A 571 8.48 18.68 8.76
CA PHE A 571 9.23 17.49 8.40
C PHE A 571 10.73 17.77 8.32
N ARG A 572 11.51 16.72 8.56
CA ARG A 572 12.97 16.70 8.43
C ARG A 572 13.38 15.40 7.77
N VAL A 573 14.12 15.50 6.68
CA VAL A 573 14.60 14.36 5.90
C VAL A 573 16.10 14.53 5.69
N GLU A 574 16.87 13.49 5.94
CA GLU A 574 18.32 13.49 5.84
C GLU A 574 18.81 12.19 5.20
N GLY A 575 19.77 12.26 4.30
CA GLY A 575 20.26 11.07 3.62
C GLY A 575 21.55 11.29 2.83
N LYS A 576 22.05 10.19 2.27
CA LYS A 576 23.26 10.14 1.47
C LYS A 576 22.92 10.02 -0.02
N VAL A 577 23.33 10.99 -0.82
CA VAL A 577 23.13 10.99 -2.28
C VAL A 577 24.31 10.32 -2.96
N ASP A 578 24.04 9.28 -3.75
CA ASP A 578 25.02 8.45 -4.44
C ASP A 578 26.18 8.00 -3.52
N LYS A 579 27.45 8.16 -3.94
CA LYS A 579 28.62 7.63 -3.20
C LYS A 579 29.09 8.51 -2.04
N TYR A 580 28.99 9.84 -2.16
CA TYR A 580 29.58 10.79 -1.18
C TYR A 580 28.74 12.05 -0.93
N GLY A 581 27.59 12.20 -1.60
CA GLY A 581 26.74 13.36 -1.45
C GLY A 581 25.92 13.30 -0.17
N TYR A 582 25.57 14.47 0.35
CA TYR A 582 24.71 14.63 1.53
C TYR A 582 23.50 15.46 1.15
N THR A 583 22.34 15.12 1.69
CA THR A 583 21.14 15.94 1.61
C THR A 583 20.46 16.08 2.97
N LYS A 584 19.98 17.29 3.25
CA LYS A 584 19.08 17.58 4.36
C LYS A 584 17.97 18.49 3.87
N ILE A 585 16.74 18.09 4.11
CA ILE A 585 15.54 18.82 3.75
C ILE A 585 14.72 19.03 5.01
N THR A 586 14.35 20.26 5.31
CA THR A 586 13.46 20.59 6.42
C THR A 586 12.32 21.44 5.88
N GLY A 587 11.10 21.23 6.34
CA GLY A 587 10.01 22.08 5.94
C GLY A 587 8.88 22.21 6.94
N LEU A 588 8.08 23.25 6.70
CA LEU A 588 6.85 23.61 7.41
C LEU A 588 5.77 23.85 6.34
N VAL A 589 4.68 23.10 6.36
CA VAL A 589 3.65 23.17 5.32
C VAL A 589 2.24 23.16 5.92
N ASN A 590 1.31 23.91 5.32
CA ASN A 590 -0.11 23.76 5.60
C ASN A 590 -0.68 22.61 4.76
N GLU A 591 -1.11 21.55 5.43
CA GLU A 591 -1.58 20.31 4.80
C GLU A 591 -2.84 20.48 3.95
N LYS A 592 -3.71 21.43 4.31
CA LYS A 592 -4.94 21.70 3.55
C LYS A 592 -4.65 22.48 2.28
N ASN A 593 -3.68 23.39 2.35
CA ASN A 593 -3.33 24.25 1.23
C ASN A 593 -1.85 24.64 1.26
N LEU A 594 -1.03 23.94 0.48
CA LEU A 594 0.40 24.21 0.32
C LEU A 594 0.69 25.64 -0.17
N LYS A 595 -0.27 26.29 -0.85
CA LYS A 595 -0.12 27.68 -1.32
C LYS A 595 -0.29 28.70 -0.21
N GLU A 596 -0.99 28.35 0.87
CA GLU A 596 -1.18 29.24 2.00
C GLU A 596 0.12 29.40 2.80
N LEU A 597 0.78 28.28 3.08
CA LEU A 597 2.06 28.22 3.77
C LEU A 597 2.87 27.00 3.30
N THR A 598 4.04 27.25 2.74
CA THR A 598 5.11 26.25 2.52
C THR A 598 6.44 26.94 2.79
N ASP A 599 7.25 26.42 3.69
CA ASP A 599 8.61 26.89 3.93
C ASP A 599 9.52 25.66 3.91
N ILE A 600 10.33 25.52 2.87
CA ILE A 600 11.18 24.35 2.65
C ILE A 600 12.62 24.83 2.47
N ASN A 601 13.52 24.28 3.28
CA ASN A 601 14.95 24.48 3.19
C ASN A 601 15.60 23.16 2.76
N MET A 602 16.38 23.19 1.69
CA MET A 602 17.08 22.03 1.13
C MET A 602 18.57 22.33 1.00
N ILE A 603 19.39 21.49 1.62
CA ILE A 603 20.84 21.58 1.55
C ILE A 603 21.35 20.31 0.88
N PHE A 604 22.14 20.48 -0.16
CA PHE A 604 22.90 19.40 -0.78
C PHE A 604 24.38 19.73 -0.76
N LYS A 605 25.21 18.79 -0.28
CA LYS A 605 26.67 18.96 -0.23
C LYS A 605 27.37 17.84 -0.96
N ASN A 606 28.46 18.18 -1.65
CA ASN A 606 29.38 17.26 -2.30
C ASN A 606 28.67 16.34 -3.33
N LEU A 607 27.71 16.88 -4.09
CA LEU A 607 27.08 16.16 -5.18
C LEU A 607 28.05 16.02 -6.35
N THR A 608 28.01 14.88 -7.05
CA THR A 608 28.80 14.67 -8.27
C THR A 608 28.07 15.28 -9.46
N ILE A 609 28.58 16.39 -9.99
CA ILE A 609 27.87 17.16 -11.02
C ILE A 609 27.72 16.38 -12.35
N LYS A 610 28.58 15.39 -12.60
CA LYS A 610 28.51 14.51 -13.79
C LYS A 610 27.13 13.86 -13.97
N ASN A 611 26.48 13.48 -12.87
CA ASN A 611 25.14 12.87 -12.91
C ASN A 611 24.07 13.84 -13.46
N PHE A 612 24.31 15.15 -13.38
CA PHE A 612 23.44 16.21 -13.90
C PHE A 612 23.67 16.53 -15.38
N SER A 613 24.56 15.79 -16.07
CA SER A 613 24.75 15.92 -17.53
C SER A 613 23.44 15.75 -18.32
N ALA A 614 22.47 15.00 -17.77
CA ALA A 614 21.15 14.85 -18.34
C ALA A 614 20.38 16.18 -18.48
N TYR A 615 20.53 17.06 -17.50
CA TYR A 615 19.93 18.40 -17.51
C TYR A 615 20.79 19.39 -18.30
N SER A 616 22.10 19.38 -18.12
CA SER A 616 22.98 20.29 -18.88
C SER A 616 22.97 19.98 -20.39
N GLY A 617 22.88 18.72 -20.77
CA GLY A 617 22.74 18.30 -22.16
C GLY A 617 21.42 18.75 -22.78
N LYS A 618 20.31 18.71 -22.01
CA LYS A 618 19.01 19.19 -22.48
C LYS A 618 18.99 20.69 -22.74
N PHE A 619 19.48 21.48 -21.78
CA PHE A 619 19.28 22.92 -21.77
C PHE A 619 20.49 23.72 -22.30
N VAL A 620 21.70 23.18 -22.16
CA VAL A 620 22.97 23.85 -22.52
C VAL A 620 23.72 23.12 -23.65
N GLY A 621 23.27 21.94 -24.08
CA GLY A 621 23.88 21.19 -25.19
C GLY A 621 25.28 20.66 -24.89
N ARG A 622 25.65 20.49 -23.62
CA ARG A 622 26.97 19.99 -23.18
C ARG A 622 26.84 19.05 -21.99
N GLU A 623 27.61 17.98 -22.00
CA GLU A 623 27.83 17.14 -20.82
C GLU A 623 28.78 17.82 -19.82
N ILE A 624 28.82 17.31 -18.60
CA ILE A 624 29.79 17.72 -17.58
C ILE A 624 30.67 16.51 -17.27
N GLU A 625 31.96 16.60 -17.58
CA GLU A 625 32.93 15.53 -17.39
C GLU A 625 33.30 15.36 -15.90
N LYS A 626 33.51 16.49 -15.21
CA LYS A 626 33.97 16.54 -13.82
C LYS A 626 33.44 17.78 -13.09
N GLY A 627 33.38 17.68 -11.77
CA GLY A 627 33.10 18.78 -10.85
C GLY A 627 32.31 18.32 -9.62
N LYS A 628 32.16 19.23 -8.67
CA LYS A 628 31.29 19.06 -7.49
C LYS A 628 30.23 20.15 -7.45
N LEU A 629 29.10 19.84 -6.85
CA LEU A 629 27.97 20.74 -6.69
C LEU A 629 27.51 20.76 -5.24
N ASN A 630 27.40 21.96 -4.68
CA ASN A 630 26.64 22.24 -3.45
C ASN A 630 25.45 23.12 -3.79
N LEU A 631 24.32 22.86 -3.16
CA LEU A 631 23.08 23.61 -3.31
C LEU A 631 22.55 24.01 -1.94
N ASP A 632 22.21 25.28 -1.78
CA ASP A 632 21.43 25.78 -0.63
C ASP A 632 20.19 26.46 -1.19
N LEU A 633 19.04 25.80 -1.03
CA LEU A 633 17.77 26.18 -1.63
C LEU A 633 16.75 26.48 -0.54
N LYS A 634 16.15 27.66 -0.57
CA LYS A 634 15.12 28.09 0.40
C LYS A 634 13.87 28.53 -0.34
N TYR A 635 12.78 27.81 -0.18
CA TYR A 635 11.55 27.97 -0.97
C TYR A 635 10.42 28.30 -0.01
N ASN A 636 9.98 29.56 -0.02
CA ASN A 636 8.93 30.07 0.85
C ASN A 636 7.71 30.46 0.01
N ILE A 637 6.55 29.88 0.28
CA ILE A 637 5.27 30.24 -0.31
C ILE A 637 4.37 30.74 0.82
N LYS A 638 3.91 31.99 0.71
CA LYS A 638 2.93 32.59 1.61
C LYS A 638 1.83 33.24 0.79
N LYS A 639 0.58 32.81 1.02
CA LYS A 639 -0.60 33.33 0.29
C LYS A 639 -0.37 33.34 -1.23
N SER A 640 0.06 32.20 -1.74
CA SER A 640 0.38 31.94 -3.15
C SER A 640 1.60 32.67 -3.71
N ASN A 641 2.28 33.53 -2.96
CA ASN A 641 3.51 34.17 -3.44
C ASN A 641 4.72 33.33 -3.06
N LEU A 642 5.45 32.87 -4.06
CA LEU A 642 6.76 32.22 -3.93
C LEU A 642 7.85 33.28 -3.80
N ASP A 643 8.70 33.10 -2.80
CA ASP A 643 10.03 33.67 -2.65
C ASP A 643 11.01 32.51 -2.50
N ALA A 644 11.85 32.30 -3.52
CA ALA A 644 12.79 31.21 -3.59
C ALA A 644 14.23 31.73 -3.77
N GLN A 645 15.11 31.36 -2.85
CA GLN A 645 16.55 31.62 -2.94
C GLN A 645 17.27 30.35 -3.39
N ASN A 646 18.09 30.46 -4.43
CA ASN A 646 18.85 29.34 -4.96
C ASN A 646 20.33 29.71 -4.99
N ARG A 647 21.11 29.24 -4.02
CA ARG A 647 22.58 29.37 -4.05
C ARG A 647 23.19 28.10 -4.61
N ILE A 648 23.95 28.27 -5.69
CA ILE A 648 24.53 27.17 -6.48
C ILE A 648 26.04 27.35 -6.47
N ILE A 649 26.74 26.43 -5.80
CA ILE A 649 28.20 26.45 -5.71
C ILE A 649 28.75 25.27 -6.51
N ILE A 650 29.48 25.58 -7.57
CA ILE A 650 30.11 24.60 -8.43
C ILE A 650 31.62 24.68 -8.22
N SER A 651 32.29 23.54 -8.08
CA SER A 651 33.75 23.49 -7.91
C SER A 651 34.41 22.60 -8.97
N ASN A 652 35.49 23.12 -9.56
CA ASN A 652 36.37 22.46 -10.52
C ASN A 652 35.58 21.81 -11.68
N ILE A 653 34.68 22.58 -12.29
CA ILE A 653 33.86 22.10 -13.41
C ILE A 653 34.71 21.88 -14.65
N LYS A 654 34.45 20.78 -15.36
CA LYS A 654 35.01 20.51 -16.68
C LYS A 654 33.91 20.07 -17.61
N LEU A 655 33.76 20.76 -18.75
CA LEU A 655 32.77 20.43 -19.77
C LEU A 655 33.18 19.16 -20.51
N GLY A 656 32.19 18.37 -20.91
CA GLY A 656 32.34 17.17 -21.72
C GLY A 656 31.93 17.39 -23.17
N LYS A 657 31.45 16.32 -23.80
CA LYS A 657 31.05 16.31 -25.22
C LYS A 657 29.78 17.12 -25.47
N GLU A 658 29.57 17.51 -26.73
CA GLU A 658 28.31 18.12 -27.16
C GLU A 658 27.15 17.14 -27.09
N VAL A 659 25.98 17.63 -26.69
CA VAL A 659 24.73 16.86 -26.66
C VAL A 659 23.72 17.50 -27.60
N LYS A 660 23.22 16.73 -28.57
CA LYS A 660 22.15 17.18 -29.46
C LYS A 660 20.83 17.24 -28.69
N SER A 661 20.33 18.45 -28.44
CA SER A 661 19.02 18.70 -27.84
C SER A 661 18.33 19.84 -28.57
N LYS A 662 17.02 19.71 -28.82
CA LYS A 662 16.21 20.78 -29.45
C LYS A 662 16.05 21.98 -28.53
N ASP A 663 16.11 21.76 -27.22
CA ASP A 663 15.93 22.77 -26.19
C ASP A 663 17.27 23.43 -25.78
N ALA A 664 18.40 23.03 -26.39
CA ALA A 664 19.71 23.53 -26.04
C ALA A 664 19.93 24.96 -26.56
N THR A 665 20.42 25.84 -25.69
CA THR A 665 20.87 27.18 -26.07
C THR A 665 22.36 27.16 -26.42
N SER A 666 22.74 27.74 -27.57
CA SER A 666 24.16 27.95 -27.91
C SER A 666 24.74 29.06 -27.03
N LEU A 667 25.62 28.71 -26.10
CA LEU A 667 26.27 29.63 -25.17
C LEU A 667 27.80 29.41 -25.17
N PRO A 668 28.63 30.46 -25.08
CA PRO A 668 30.08 30.35 -24.98
C PRO A 668 30.50 29.95 -23.55
N LEU A 669 30.23 28.70 -23.19
CA LEU A 669 30.34 28.20 -21.82
C LEU A 669 31.77 28.24 -21.26
N GLU A 670 32.79 27.99 -22.08
CA GLU A 670 34.18 28.01 -21.63
C GLU A 670 34.60 29.40 -21.16
N LEU A 671 34.24 30.43 -21.92
CA LEU A 671 34.49 31.82 -21.54
C LEU A 671 33.66 32.22 -20.30
N ALA A 672 32.42 31.76 -20.21
CA ALA A 672 31.58 32.01 -19.03
C ALA A 672 32.16 31.38 -17.76
N ILE A 673 32.63 30.12 -17.84
CA ILE A 673 33.33 29.45 -16.74
C ILE A 673 34.57 30.24 -16.36
N ALA A 674 35.43 30.59 -17.32
CA ALA A 674 36.64 31.36 -17.06
C ALA A 674 36.40 32.72 -16.37
N LEU A 675 35.30 33.39 -16.71
CA LEU A 675 34.90 34.68 -16.14
C LEU A 675 34.30 34.56 -14.73
N LEU A 676 33.60 33.47 -14.44
CA LEU A 676 32.88 33.27 -13.17
C LEU A 676 33.72 32.51 -12.13
N GLU A 677 34.63 31.65 -12.58
CA GLU A 677 35.45 30.78 -11.73
C GLU A 677 36.57 31.57 -11.04
N ASP A 678 36.66 31.39 -9.71
CA ASP A 678 37.69 31.99 -8.87
C ASP A 678 39.01 31.17 -8.88
N PRO A 679 40.06 31.61 -8.17
CA PRO A 679 41.34 30.89 -8.12
C PRO A 679 41.28 29.49 -7.49
N ASN A 680 40.25 29.20 -6.69
CA ASN A 680 40.02 27.89 -6.08
C ASN A 680 39.21 26.96 -6.99
N GLY A 681 38.84 27.43 -8.18
CA GLY A 681 37.99 26.71 -9.11
C GLY A 681 36.51 26.76 -8.73
N ILE A 682 36.06 27.77 -7.99
CA ILE A 682 34.70 27.89 -7.47
C ILE A 682 33.89 28.90 -8.28
N ILE A 683 32.68 28.52 -8.64
CA ILE A 683 31.63 29.39 -9.18
C ILE A 683 30.50 29.42 -8.15
N ASP A 684 30.18 30.59 -7.61
CA ASP A 684 29.11 30.80 -6.61
C ASP A 684 28.03 31.69 -7.21
N LEU A 685 26.83 31.16 -7.38
CA LEU A 685 25.72 31.83 -8.04
C LEU A 685 24.52 31.91 -7.10
N ASP A 686 24.05 33.12 -6.83
CA ASP A 686 22.80 33.37 -6.12
C ASP A 686 21.71 33.77 -7.11
N ILE A 687 20.67 32.94 -7.22
CA ILE A 687 19.56 33.12 -8.15
C ILE A 687 18.25 33.24 -7.36
N PRO A 688 17.81 34.47 -7.03
CA PRO A 688 16.51 34.70 -6.42
C PRO A 688 15.41 34.53 -7.46
N ILE A 689 14.29 33.95 -7.04
CA ILE A 689 13.11 33.69 -7.88
C ILE A 689 11.88 34.06 -7.09
N THR A 690 11.06 34.94 -7.66
CA THR A 690 9.78 35.34 -7.07
C THR A 690 8.66 35.13 -8.07
N GLY A 691 7.43 34.94 -7.58
CA GLY A 691 6.23 34.94 -8.41
C GLY A 691 5.01 34.34 -7.73
N ASN A 692 3.86 34.41 -8.38
CA ASN A 692 2.60 33.93 -7.82
C ASN A 692 2.27 32.53 -8.38
N VAL A 693 2.09 31.54 -7.50
CA VAL A 693 1.83 30.13 -7.87
C VAL A 693 0.39 29.87 -8.32
N ASP A 694 -0.51 30.86 -8.22
CA ASP A 694 -1.85 30.80 -8.80
C ASP A 694 -1.87 31.22 -10.27
N ASP A 695 -0.81 31.87 -10.78
CA ASP A 695 -0.71 32.17 -12.20
C ASP A 695 -0.54 30.87 -13.00
N PRO A 696 -1.47 30.52 -13.92
CA PRO A 696 -1.39 29.29 -14.70
C PRO A 696 -0.18 29.23 -15.65
N LYS A 697 0.48 30.37 -15.93
CA LYS A 697 1.73 30.43 -16.68
C LYS A 697 2.97 30.28 -15.79
N PHE A 698 2.80 30.30 -14.46
CA PHE A 698 3.91 30.19 -13.53
C PHE A 698 4.50 28.79 -13.52
N ALA A 699 5.77 28.69 -13.90
CA ALA A 699 6.56 27.47 -13.81
C ALA A 699 7.95 27.82 -13.29
N ILE A 700 8.40 27.11 -12.24
CA ILE A 700 9.70 27.39 -11.60
C ILE A 700 10.86 27.06 -12.57
N THR A 701 10.77 25.93 -13.29
CA THR A 701 11.87 25.45 -14.14
C THR A 701 12.31 26.44 -15.23
N PRO A 702 11.39 27.02 -16.04
CA PRO A 702 11.78 28.05 -17.02
C PRO A 702 12.39 29.30 -16.38
N ILE A 703 11.91 29.72 -15.20
CA ILE A 703 12.41 30.94 -14.53
C ILE A 703 13.83 30.74 -14.02
N VAL A 704 14.11 29.62 -13.32
CA VAL A 704 15.47 29.24 -12.89
C VAL A 704 16.40 29.21 -14.10
N TRP A 705 15.96 28.56 -15.18
CA TRP A 705 16.76 28.40 -16.38
C TRP A 705 17.04 29.73 -17.09
N GLN A 706 16.03 30.60 -17.20
CA GLN A 706 16.17 31.94 -17.78
C GLN A 706 17.15 32.80 -16.97
N ALA A 707 17.08 32.76 -15.64
CA ALA A 707 17.98 33.51 -14.78
C ALA A 707 19.43 33.03 -14.92
N PHE A 708 19.66 31.71 -14.94
CA PHE A 708 20.97 31.11 -15.21
C PHE A 708 21.51 31.52 -16.59
N LYS A 709 20.69 31.43 -17.64
CA LYS A 709 21.04 31.87 -19.00
C LYS A 709 21.43 33.35 -19.03
N ASN A 710 20.68 34.21 -18.35
CA ASN A 710 20.95 35.64 -18.28
C ASN A 710 22.30 35.93 -17.60
N ILE A 711 22.66 35.19 -16.54
CA ILE A 711 23.96 35.33 -15.88
C ILE A 711 25.10 35.01 -16.86
N ILE A 712 24.99 33.89 -17.61
CA ILE A 712 26.00 33.50 -18.60
C ILE A 712 26.11 34.54 -19.72
N ILE A 713 24.97 34.94 -20.30
CA ILE A 713 24.95 35.93 -21.39
C ILE A 713 25.55 37.26 -20.90
N LYS A 714 25.16 37.73 -19.71
CA LYS A 714 25.65 38.99 -19.15
C LYS A 714 27.15 38.95 -18.85
N ALA A 715 27.65 37.83 -18.34
CA ALA A 715 29.08 37.64 -18.10
C ALA A 715 29.88 37.77 -19.40
N VAL A 716 29.42 37.13 -20.48
CA VAL A 716 30.17 37.08 -21.74
C VAL A 716 29.93 38.31 -22.64
N SER A 717 28.74 38.90 -22.64
CA SER A 717 28.44 40.09 -23.44
C SER A 717 29.04 41.37 -22.86
N SER A 718 29.34 41.39 -21.55
CA SER A 718 29.93 42.54 -20.87
C SER A 718 31.00 42.13 -19.85
N PRO A 719 32.10 41.51 -20.31
CA PRO A 719 33.08 40.91 -19.41
C PRO A 719 33.78 41.96 -18.54
N PHE A 720 34.09 43.15 -19.07
CA PHE A 720 34.70 44.22 -18.28
C PHE A 720 33.78 44.75 -17.17
N ASN A 721 32.46 44.81 -17.37
CA ASN A 721 31.55 45.20 -16.29
C ASN A 721 31.59 44.19 -15.14
N LEU A 722 31.59 42.89 -15.46
CA LEU A 722 31.74 41.83 -14.47
C LEU A 722 33.09 41.95 -13.74
N LEU A 723 34.19 42.07 -14.49
CA LEU A 723 35.53 42.12 -13.92
C LEU A 723 35.79 43.38 -13.08
N ALA A 724 35.31 44.54 -13.52
CA ALA A 724 35.41 45.80 -12.78
C ALA A 724 34.66 45.76 -11.44
N SER A 725 33.49 45.10 -11.41
CA SER A 725 32.71 44.94 -10.17
C SER A 725 33.46 44.15 -9.08
N LEU A 726 34.43 43.30 -9.44
CA LEU A 726 35.29 42.57 -8.48
C LEU A 726 36.22 43.48 -7.68
N LEU A 727 36.47 44.69 -8.19
CA LEU A 727 37.30 45.72 -7.55
C LEU A 727 36.48 46.94 -7.11
N GLY A 728 35.15 46.96 -7.37
CA GLY A 728 34.30 48.12 -7.09
C GLY A 728 34.61 49.34 -7.95
N ILE A 729 35.10 49.14 -9.19
CA ILE A 729 35.47 50.21 -10.13
C ILE A 729 34.54 50.23 -11.35
N GLU A 730 34.58 51.32 -12.11
CA GLU A 730 33.91 51.45 -13.40
C GLU A 730 34.67 50.69 -14.49
N ALA A 731 33.94 50.13 -15.46
CA ALA A 731 34.53 49.31 -16.51
C ALA A 731 35.40 50.11 -17.49
N GLU A 732 35.08 51.39 -17.69
CA GLU A 732 35.81 52.35 -18.50
C GLU A 732 37.29 52.42 -18.09
N LYS A 733 37.59 52.25 -16.80
CA LYS A 733 38.97 52.27 -16.26
C LYS A 733 39.82 51.06 -16.64
N ILE A 734 39.25 50.05 -17.30
CA ILE A 734 39.96 48.81 -17.66
C ILE A 734 39.63 48.32 -19.08
N LYS A 735 38.95 49.14 -19.90
CA LYS A 735 38.56 48.79 -21.28
C LYS A 735 39.62 49.13 -22.32
N SER A 736 40.52 50.06 -22.02
CA SER A 736 41.58 50.49 -22.93
C SER A 736 42.81 50.96 -22.17
N ILE A 737 43.93 51.03 -22.87
CA ILE A 737 45.18 51.63 -22.39
C ILE A 737 45.50 52.82 -23.31
N GLU A 738 45.70 54.00 -22.73
CA GLU A 738 45.95 55.23 -23.49
C GLU A 738 47.44 55.55 -23.62
N PHE A 739 47.87 55.98 -24.81
CA PHE A 739 49.22 56.49 -25.04
C PHE A 739 49.18 57.91 -25.58
N ALA A 740 50.09 58.76 -25.10
CA ALA A 740 50.35 60.04 -25.73
C ALA A 740 50.84 59.86 -27.17
N PHE A 741 50.39 60.73 -28.07
CA PHE A 741 50.74 60.65 -29.48
C PHE A 741 52.26 60.62 -29.70
N GLY A 742 52.72 59.74 -30.57
CA GLY A 742 54.14 59.54 -30.90
C GLY A 742 55.02 59.01 -29.76
N ASN A 743 54.44 58.64 -28.60
CA ASN A 743 55.18 58.20 -27.42
C ASN A 743 54.84 56.74 -27.04
N SER A 744 55.85 55.96 -26.68
CA SER A 744 55.70 54.57 -26.23
C SER A 744 55.63 54.41 -24.71
N LYS A 745 55.95 55.44 -23.90
CA LYS A 745 55.93 55.37 -22.44
C LYS A 745 54.50 55.27 -21.90
N LEU A 746 54.30 54.41 -20.91
CA LEU A 746 53.06 54.31 -20.15
C LEU A 746 52.84 55.59 -19.33
N LEU A 747 51.63 56.14 -19.39
CA LEU A 747 51.24 57.27 -18.54
C LEU A 747 51.04 56.78 -17.10
N PRO A 748 51.25 57.63 -16.07
CA PRO A 748 50.99 57.25 -14.68
C PRO A 748 49.56 56.76 -14.43
N SER A 749 48.56 57.33 -15.13
CA SER A 749 47.16 56.86 -15.08
C SER A 749 47.02 55.43 -15.59
N GLU A 750 47.73 55.08 -16.67
CA GLU A 750 47.66 53.75 -17.26
C GLU A 750 48.33 52.68 -16.40
N LEU A 751 49.27 53.07 -15.53
CA LEU A 751 49.81 52.14 -14.53
C LEU A 751 48.72 51.69 -13.54
N GLU A 752 47.81 52.60 -13.14
CA GLU A 752 46.66 52.24 -12.31
C GLU A 752 45.69 51.30 -13.05
N THR A 753 45.43 51.58 -14.34
CA THR A 753 44.64 50.70 -15.22
C THR A 753 45.24 49.29 -15.29
N LEU A 754 46.53 49.19 -15.56
CA LEU A 754 47.27 47.93 -15.65
C LEU A 754 47.32 47.19 -14.31
N ASP A 755 47.38 47.90 -13.19
CA ASP A 755 47.30 47.33 -11.84
C ASP A 755 45.95 46.71 -11.56
N ASN A 756 44.87 47.40 -11.94
CA ASN A 756 43.52 46.89 -11.80
C ASN A 756 43.31 45.66 -12.69
N ILE A 757 43.80 45.68 -13.93
CA ILE A 757 43.78 44.51 -14.83
C ILE A 757 44.55 43.34 -14.22
N ALA A 758 45.75 43.55 -13.70
CA ALA A 758 46.54 42.50 -13.07
C ALA A 758 45.85 41.91 -11.83
N LYS A 759 45.25 42.75 -10.96
CA LYS A 759 44.45 42.30 -9.80
C LYS A 759 43.27 41.44 -10.25
N ILE A 760 42.57 41.85 -11.32
CA ILE A 760 41.47 41.08 -11.91
C ILE A 760 41.97 39.73 -12.43
N MET A 761 43.07 39.71 -13.19
CA MET A 761 43.66 38.48 -13.73
C MET A 761 44.15 37.53 -12.64
N LYS A 762 44.57 38.04 -11.47
CA LYS A 762 44.86 37.22 -10.28
C LYS A 762 43.58 36.65 -9.65
N LYS A 763 42.50 37.42 -9.58
CA LYS A 763 41.18 36.95 -9.11
C LYS A 763 40.46 36.01 -10.09
N ARG A 764 40.86 35.99 -11.36
CA ARG A 764 40.29 35.14 -12.43
C ARG A 764 41.42 34.48 -13.20
N PRO A 765 41.96 33.33 -12.76
CA PRO A 765 43.16 32.76 -13.38
C PRO A 765 42.93 32.24 -14.81
N ASN A 766 41.68 31.93 -15.15
CA ASN A 766 41.33 31.27 -16.41
C ASN A 766 41.00 32.23 -17.56
N ILE A 767 41.15 33.55 -17.36
CA ILE A 767 40.97 34.56 -18.42
C ILE A 767 42.31 35.02 -19.01
N ALA A 768 42.27 35.48 -20.25
CA ALA A 768 43.33 36.24 -20.91
C ALA A 768 42.83 37.63 -21.32
N ILE A 769 43.71 38.61 -21.32
CA ILE A 769 43.45 39.93 -21.89
C ILE A 769 44.09 39.99 -23.26
N LYS A 770 43.26 40.29 -24.25
CA LYS A 770 43.71 40.57 -25.61
C LYS A 770 43.83 42.08 -25.77
N ILE A 771 44.96 42.53 -26.28
CA ILE A 771 45.28 43.94 -26.49
C ILE A 771 45.22 44.19 -27.98
N ASN A 772 44.23 44.96 -28.42
CA ASN A 772 44.12 45.43 -29.80
C ASN A 772 45.06 46.63 -29.95
N SER A 773 46.25 46.38 -30.47
CA SER A 773 47.25 47.41 -30.71
C SER A 773 46.88 48.24 -31.94
N THR A 774 46.93 49.58 -31.82
CA THR A 774 46.49 50.51 -32.87
C THR A 774 47.52 51.63 -33.09
N ILE A 775 47.36 52.37 -34.18
CA ILE A 775 48.11 53.60 -34.49
C ILE A 775 47.10 54.65 -34.92
N SER A 776 47.21 55.87 -34.38
CA SER A 776 46.35 56.99 -34.77
C SER A 776 46.97 57.84 -35.88
N ALA A 777 46.15 58.59 -36.62
CA ALA A 777 46.66 59.58 -37.57
C ALA A 777 47.48 60.68 -36.84
N GLU A 778 47.12 60.98 -35.60
CA GLU A 778 47.79 61.94 -34.73
C GLU A 778 49.17 61.46 -34.27
N ASP A 779 49.40 60.14 -34.14
CA ASP A 779 50.74 59.59 -33.90
C ASP A 779 51.70 59.97 -35.03
N ILE A 780 51.25 59.93 -36.28
CA ILE A 780 52.04 60.32 -37.46
C ILE A 780 52.39 61.80 -37.36
N ASN A 781 51.40 62.66 -37.11
CA ASN A 781 51.61 64.10 -36.97
C ASN A 781 52.58 64.42 -35.83
N LYS A 782 52.46 63.73 -34.70
CA LYS A 782 53.32 63.98 -33.54
C LYS A 782 54.75 63.49 -33.73
N LEU A 783 54.95 62.37 -34.42
CA LEU A 783 56.29 61.91 -34.82
C LEU A 783 56.96 62.89 -35.79
N LYS A 784 56.21 63.50 -36.72
CA LYS A 784 56.71 64.59 -37.57
C LYS A 784 57.18 65.78 -36.74
N GLU A 785 56.39 66.19 -35.74
CA GLU A 785 56.79 67.27 -34.82
C GLU A 785 58.06 66.93 -34.04
N PHE A 786 58.20 65.71 -33.52
CA PHE A 786 59.41 65.30 -32.80
C PHE A 786 60.65 65.32 -33.70
N LYS A 787 60.54 64.86 -34.96
CA LYS A 787 61.63 64.97 -35.94
C LYS A 787 62.00 66.42 -36.21
N THR A 788 61.01 67.30 -36.37
CA THR A 788 61.25 68.73 -36.56
C THR A 788 61.96 69.36 -35.36
N ASP A 789 61.55 69.02 -34.14
CA ASP A 789 62.20 69.52 -32.92
C ASP A 789 63.64 69.03 -32.77
N GLU A 790 63.91 67.78 -33.13
CA GLU A 790 65.25 67.22 -33.14
C GLU A 790 66.15 67.93 -34.17
N LEU A 791 65.65 68.13 -35.40
CA LEU A 791 66.33 68.89 -36.46
C LEU A 791 66.66 70.32 -36.01
N ILE A 792 65.71 71.01 -35.37
CA ILE A 792 65.91 72.36 -34.83
C ILE A 792 66.99 72.33 -33.74
N LYS A 793 66.94 71.36 -32.83
CA LYS A 793 67.94 71.22 -31.75
C LYS A 793 69.33 70.93 -32.29
N GLU A 794 69.47 70.09 -33.30
CA GLU A 794 70.75 69.84 -33.97
C GLU A 794 71.28 71.09 -34.66
N LYS A 795 70.40 71.84 -35.30
CA LYS A 795 70.76 73.11 -35.95
C LYS A 795 71.20 74.16 -34.93
N MET A 796 70.50 74.26 -33.79
CA MET A 796 70.88 75.16 -32.68
C MET A 796 72.24 74.85 -32.08
N LYS A 797 72.62 73.57 -31.97
CA LYS A 797 73.97 73.18 -31.49
C LYS A 797 75.10 73.73 -32.37
N LYS A 798 74.80 74.10 -33.62
CA LYS A 798 75.77 74.67 -34.57
C LYS A 798 75.79 76.22 -34.55
N ILE A 799 74.96 76.86 -33.72
CA ILE A 799 74.79 78.33 -33.66
C ILE A 799 75.20 78.85 -32.27
N ASN A 800 76.28 79.62 -32.17
CA ASN A 800 76.84 80.19 -30.93
C ASN A 800 76.28 81.58 -30.59
N GLU A 801 74.95 81.73 -30.51
CA GLU A 801 74.32 83.04 -30.22
C GLU A 801 73.22 82.99 -29.15
N LYS A 802 73.01 84.12 -28.46
CA LYS A 802 71.95 84.33 -27.45
C LYS A 802 70.52 84.17 -28.01
N GLN A 803 70.33 84.22 -29.33
CA GLN A 803 69.05 83.99 -30.04
C GLN A 803 69.08 82.78 -30.99
N ASN A 804 69.82 81.72 -30.63
CA ASN A 804 70.02 80.52 -31.43
C ASN A 804 68.73 79.81 -31.95
N TYR A 805 67.61 79.91 -31.25
CA TYR A 805 66.36 79.22 -31.64
C TYR A 805 65.68 79.84 -32.87
N LEU A 806 65.61 81.18 -32.95
CA LEU A 806 64.95 81.89 -34.06
C LEU A 806 65.72 81.67 -35.37
N LEU A 807 67.05 81.84 -35.31
CA LEU A 807 67.95 81.63 -36.45
C LEU A 807 67.92 80.17 -36.93
N ALA A 808 67.92 79.21 -36.01
CA ALA A 808 67.83 77.79 -36.38
C ALA A 808 66.57 77.47 -37.18
N ILE A 809 65.42 78.02 -36.79
CA ILE A 809 64.14 77.82 -37.49
C ILE A 809 64.11 78.58 -38.82
N GLU A 810 64.60 79.82 -38.86
CA GLU A 810 64.65 80.63 -40.08
C GLU A 810 65.57 79.99 -41.15
N GLU A 811 66.73 79.46 -40.75
CA GLU A 811 67.63 78.72 -41.63
C GLU A 811 67.05 77.38 -42.08
N LEU A 812 66.44 76.62 -41.16
CA LEU A 812 65.81 75.34 -41.53
C LEU A 812 64.65 75.58 -42.50
N TYR A 813 63.82 76.58 -42.27
CA TYR A 813 62.73 76.93 -43.18
C TYR A 813 63.26 77.34 -44.57
N SER A 814 64.31 78.15 -44.63
CA SER A 814 64.94 78.58 -45.89
C SER A 814 65.66 77.45 -46.62
N SER A 815 66.07 76.38 -45.91
CA SER A 815 66.74 75.22 -46.51
C SER A 815 65.83 74.32 -47.35
N TYR A 816 64.51 74.42 -47.17
CA TYR A 816 63.53 73.68 -47.97
C TYR A 816 63.22 74.44 -49.27
N LYS A 817 63.33 73.76 -50.41
CA LYS A 817 62.99 74.33 -51.74
C LYS A 817 61.50 74.68 -51.84
N ASN A 818 61.18 75.76 -52.55
CA ASN A 818 59.83 76.29 -52.82
C ASN A 818 59.07 76.88 -51.62
N ASN A 819 59.79 77.37 -50.60
CA ASN A 819 59.18 78.10 -49.50
C ASN A 819 59.07 79.60 -49.81
N GLU A 820 58.00 80.25 -49.34
CA GLU A 820 57.81 81.69 -49.48
C GLU A 820 58.91 82.46 -48.74
N ASN A 821 59.38 83.58 -49.31
CA ASN A 821 60.51 84.35 -48.76
C ASN A 821 60.28 84.73 -47.29
N ILE A 822 61.30 84.52 -46.46
CA ILE A 822 61.23 84.63 -45.01
C ILE A 822 60.90 86.05 -44.51
N ASP A 823 61.34 87.09 -45.22
CA ASP A 823 61.08 88.49 -44.89
C ASP A 823 59.61 88.85 -45.11
N LYS A 824 58.99 88.29 -46.16
CA LYS A 824 57.54 88.45 -46.42
C LYS A 824 56.71 87.81 -45.32
N ILE A 825 57.12 86.66 -44.83
CA ILE A 825 56.44 85.97 -43.75
C ILE A 825 56.62 86.76 -42.46
N LYS A 826 57.83 87.26 -42.17
CA LYS A 826 58.15 88.06 -40.98
C LYS A 826 57.28 89.33 -40.88
N HIS A 827 57.03 89.99 -42.01
CA HIS A 827 56.12 91.13 -42.08
C HIS A 827 54.67 90.78 -41.72
N ARG A 828 54.14 89.59 -42.07
CA ARG A 828 52.77 89.17 -41.71
C ARG A 828 52.51 89.09 -40.21
N PHE A 829 53.57 88.92 -39.43
CA PHE A 829 53.51 88.79 -37.97
C PHE A 829 54.05 90.03 -37.25
N THR A 830 54.39 91.10 -37.99
CA THR A 830 54.85 92.37 -37.42
C THR A 830 53.69 93.37 -37.41
N ASN A 831 53.38 93.94 -36.25
CA ASN A 831 52.29 94.91 -36.12
C ASN A 831 52.70 96.33 -36.57
N ASP A 832 51.75 97.25 -36.67
CA ASP A 832 51.97 98.64 -37.14
C ASP A 832 52.95 99.45 -36.26
N LYS A 833 53.23 99.00 -35.02
CA LYS A 833 54.26 99.56 -34.14
C LYS A 833 55.62 98.88 -34.29
N ASN A 834 55.83 98.16 -35.39
CA ASN A 834 57.03 97.41 -35.75
C ASN A 834 57.45 96.34 -34.74
N ASN A 835 56.49 95.81 -33.98
CA ASN A 835 56.72 94.79 -32.97
C ASN A 835 56.33 93.41 -33.52
N LEU A 836 57.32 92.53 -33.70
CA LEU A 836 57.11 91.17 -34.21
C LEU A 836 56.49 90.30 -33.12
N ASP A 837 55.34 89.69 -33.42
CA ASP A 837 54.80 88.57 -32.66
C ASP A 837 55.65 87.32 -32.93
N LYS A 838 56.83 87.30 -32.29
CA LYS A 838 57.84 86.25 -32.44
C LYS A 838 57.24 84.86 -32.22
N THR A 839 56.28 84.75 -31.31
CA THR A 839 55.66 83.47 -30.95
C THR A 839 54.84 82.90 -32.11
N LYS A 840 53.92 83.68 -32.70
CA LYS A 840 53.11 83.20 -33.83
C LYS A 840 53.93 82.96 -35.09
N TYR A 841 54.92 83.82 -35.33
CA TYR A 841 55.85 83.66 -36.46
C TYR A 841 56.64 82.35 -36.36
N LEU A 842 57.24 82.07 -35.20
CA LEU A 842 57.97 80.83 -34.94
C LEU A 842 57.07 79.60 -35.06
N GLN A 843 55.83 79.67 -34.56
CA GLN A 843 54.86 78.59 -34.70
C GLN A 843 54.48 78.32 -36.16
N TYR A 844 54.29 79.36 -36.98
CA TYR A 844 53.98 79.22 -38.40
C TYR A 844 55.13 78.55 -39.17
N LEU A 845 56.36 79.05 -39.02
CA LEU A 845 57.54 78.48 -39.67
C LEU A 845 57.76 77.02 -39.24
N LYS A 846 57.68 76.75 -37.93
CA LYS A 846 57.79 75.40 -37.38
C LYS A 846 56.71 74.48 -37.96
N GLY A 847 55.47 74.93 -38.08
CA GLY A 847 54.36 74.16 -38.65
C GLY A 847 54.62 73.73 -40.10
N ILE A 848 55.17 74.62 -40.94
CA ILE A 848 55.54 74.25 -42.32
C ILE A 848 56.67 73.21 -42.32
N ILE A 849 57.72 73.40 -41.50
CA ILE A 849 58.82 72.43 -41.38
C ILE A 849 58.30 71.05 -40.97
N THR A 850 57.36 70.99 -40.03
CA THR A 850 56.68 69.76 -39.59
C THR A 850 55.96 69.06 -40.73
N THR A 851 55.24 69.78 -41.59
CA THR A 851 54.49 69.17 -42.70
C THR A 851 55.39 68.47 -43.72
N LYS A 852 56.65 68.90 -43.83
CA LYS A 852 57.66 68.35 -44.75
C LYS A 852 58.39 67.13 -44.19
N GLN A 853 58.17 66.76 -42.92
CA GLN A 853 58.76 65.55 -42.37
C GLN A 853 58.01 64.30 -42.86
N GLU A 854 58.75 63.27 -43.21
CA GLU A 854 58.22 61.94 -43.53
C GLU A 854 58.37 60.98 -42.33
N VAL A 855 57.39 60.10 -42.13
CA VAL A 855 57.42 59.05 -41.10
C VAL A 855 57.27 57.71 -41.82
N LEU A 856 58.27 56.84 -41.69
CA LEU A 856 58.28 55.54 -42.38
C LEU A 856 57.33 54.56 -41.67
N PRO A 857 56.68 53.63 -42.40
CA PRO A 857 55.84 52.59 -41.81
C PRO A 857 56.54 51.75 -40.73
N GLU A 858 57.84 51.52 -40.88
CA GLU A 858 58.70 50.82 -39.91
C GLU A 858 58.75 51.55 -38.56
N GLN A 859 58.79 52.88 -38.56
CA GLN A 859 58.81 53.69 -37.33
C GLN A 859 57.46 53.64 -36.60
N LEU A 860 56.37 53.55 -37.36
CA LEU A 860 55.03 53.36 -36.80
C LEU A 860 54.87 51.97 -36.19
N GLN A 861 55.37 50.94 -36.88
CA GLN A 861 55.41 49.58 -36.36
C GLN A 861 56.28 49.49 -35.10
N GLU A 862 57.46 50.11 -35.11
CA GLU A 862 58.36 50.15 -33.96
C GLU A 862 57.69 50.84 -32.76
N LEU A 863 57.04 52.00 -32.95
CA LEU A 863 56.28 52.68 -31.89
C LEU A 863 55.21 51.75 -31.29
N LYS A 864 54.46 51.03 -32.13
CA LYS A 864 53.43 50.09 -31.70
C LYS A 864 54.02 48.89 -30.96
N GLU A 865 55.13 48.34 -31.43
CA GLU A 865 55.85 47.24 -30.77
C GLU A 865 56.42 47.67 -29.42
N GLN A 866 57.02 48.86 -29.33
CA GLN A 866 57.50 49.41 -28.06
C GLN A 866 56.34 49.59 -27.06
N ARG A 867 55.18 50.11 -27.48
CA ARG A 867 53.98 50.21 -26.64
C ARG A 867 53.52 48.84 -26.15
N ASN A 868 53.44 47.84 -27.05
CA ASN A 868 53.09 46.47 -26.71
C ASN A 868 54.08 45.87 -25.70
N GLN A 869 55.39 46.02 -25.91
CA GLN A 869 56.42 45.53 -25.00
C GLN A 869 56.34 46.21 -23.64
N ASN A 870 56.07 47.51 -23.58
CA ASN A 870 55.92 48.22 -22.32
C ASN A 870 54.73 47.69 -21.50
N ILE A 871 53.58 47.42 -22.14
CA ILE A 871 52.44 46.79 -21.48
C ILE A 871 52.78 45.37 -21.02
N ILE A 872 53.39 44.55 -21.89
CA ILE A 872 53.76 43.16 -21.59
C ILE A 872 54.75 43.12 -20.43
N ASN A 873 55.81 43.92 -20.47
CA ASN A 873 56.80 43.98 -19.40
C ASN A 873 56.15 44.38 -18.07
N TYR A 874 55.23 45.33 -18.08
CA TYR A 874 54.53 45.72 -16.86
C TYR A 874 53.63 44.59 -16.31
N ILE A 875 52.79 43.99 -17.14
CA ILE A 875 51.86 42.94 -16.70
C ILE A 875 52.60 41.63 -16.34
N VAL A 876 53.55 41.20 -17.16
CA VAL A 876 54.24 39.91 -17.03
C VAL A 876 55.39 39.98 -16.04
N THR A 877 56.29 40.95 -16.20
CA THR A 877 57.50 41.06 -15.38
C THR A 877 57.21 41.75 -14.04
N THR A 878 56.52 42.89 -14.06
CA THR A 878 56.28 43.67 -12.83
C THR A 878 55.12 43.14 -11.99
N LYS A 879 54.04 42.65 -12.63
CA LYS A 879 52.83 42.16 -11.92
C LYS A 879 52.72 40.65 -11.84
N GLU A 880 53.68 39.91 -12.40
CA GLU A 880 53.81 38.45 -12.33
C GLU A 880 52.61 37.69 -12.93
N ILE A 881 52.06 38.19 -14.02
CA ILE A 881 51.00 37.48 -14.78
C ILE A 881 51.64 36.62 -15.88
N SER A 882 51.20 35.37 -16.02
CA SER A 882 51.72 34.47 -17.06
C SER A 882 51.58 35.04 -18.47
N LYS A 883 52.65 34.96 -19.27
CA LYS A 883 52.72 35.52 -20.65
C LYS A 883 51.60 35.00 -21.57
N ASN A 884 51.18 33.74 -21.45
CA ASN A 884 50.12 33.15 -22.26
C ASN A 884 48.71 33.76 -22.01
N ARG A 885 48.58 34.63 -21.01
CA ARG A 885 47.35 35.34 -20.65
C ARG A 885 47.31 36.77 -21.17
N VAL A 886 48.37 37.24 -21.83
CA VAL A 886 48.43 38.55 -22.49
C VAL A 886 48.62 38.30 -23.99
N ILE A 887 47.59 38.60 -24.77
CA ILE A 887 47.55 38.28 -26.21
C ILE A 887 47.55 39.59 -27.00
N ILE A 888 48.54 39.83 -27.84
CA ILE A 888 48.51 40.98 -28.75
C ILE A 888 47.71 40.61 -29.99
N ILE A 889 46.74 41.45 -30.35
CA ILE A 889 46.08 41.45 -31.65
C ILE A 889 46.64 42.65 -32.42
N ASP A 890 47.31 42.35 -33.54
CA ASP A 890 47.85 43.37 -34.42
C ASP A 890 46.76 43.87 -35.38
N ASN A 891 46.41 45.15 -35.25
CA ASN A 891 45.50 45.81 -36.17
C ASN A 891 46.27 46.66 -37.19
N LYS A 892 46.01 46.43 -38.49
CA LYS A 892 46.71 47.09 -39.60
C LYS A 892 46.08 48.43 -40.01
N THR A 893 44.92 48.78 -39.48
CA THR A 893 44.22 50.03 -39.82
C THR A 893 44.65 51.18 -38.92
N ILE A 894 44.93 52.33 -39.54
CA ILE A 894 45.15 53.61 -38.84
C ILE A 894 43.77 54.13 -38.41
N GLU A 895 43.56 54.35 -37.11
CA GLU A 895 42.31 54.92 -36.60
C GLU A 895 42.35 56.45 -36.73
N ASN A 896 41.35 57.03 -37.42
CA ASN A 896 41.08 58.47 -37.37
C ASN A 896 40.30 58.76 -36.08
N SER A 897 40.94 59.41 -35.10
CA SER A 897 40.38 59.57 -33.76
C SER A 897 40.24 61.05 -33.40
N LYS A 898 39.05 61.46 -32.95
CA LYS A 898 38.83 62.81 -32.37
C LYS A 898 39.31 62.93 -30.91
N THR A 899 40.03 61.93 -30.39
CA THR A 899 40.47 61.89 -29.00
C THR A 899 41.85 62.53 -28.83
N LYS A 900 42.28 62.76 -27.58
CA LYS A 900 43.59 63.38 -27.27
C LYS A 900 44.73 62.35 -27.14
N TYR A 901 44.45 61.05 -27.31
CA TYR A 901 45.38 59.94 -27.07
C TYR A 901 45.17 58.80 -28.10
N THR A 902 46.15 57.91 -28.22
CA THR A 902 45.99 56.65 -28.97
C THR A 902 45.54 55.54 -28.03
N ASN A 903 44.39 54.92 -28.33
CA ASN A 903 43.73 53.98 -27.42
C ASN A 903 43.89 52.53 -27.87
N PHE A 904 44.55 51.72 -27.05
CA PHE A 904 44.62 50.26 -27.24
C PHE A 904 43.40 49.64 -26.58
N LYS A 905 42.43 49.19 -27.37
CA LYS A 905 41.21 48.55 -26.86
C LYS A 905 41.54 47.17 -26.32
N LEU A 906 40.93 46.80 -25.19
CA LEU A 906 41.11 45.50 -24.57
C LEU A 906 39.90 44.61 -24.84
N GLU A 907 40.15 43.31 -24.95
CA GLU A 907 39.13 42.27 -24.99
C GLU A 907 39.46 41.17 -23.99
N VAL A 908 38.45 40.45 -23.53
CA VAL A 908 38.64 39.30 -22.64
C VAL A 908 38.48 38.02 -23.46
N GLY A 909 39.39 37.07 -23.25
CA GLY A 909 39.35 35.77 -23.91
C GLY A 909 39.86 34.65 -23.02
N LEU A 910 40.10 33.50 -23.63
CA LEU A 910 40.74 32.35 -23.00
C LEU A 910 42.26 32.40 -23.25
N PRO A 911 43.08 31.94 -22.28
CA PRO A 911 44.52 31.73 -22.49
C PRO A 911 44.80 30.83 -23.70
N LYS A 912 45.88 31.11 -24.41
CA LYS A 912 46.37 30.27 -25.52
C LYS A 912 47.38 29.23 -25.05
#